data_AF-A0A7J7XBV8-F1
#
_entry.id   AF-A0A7J7XBV8-F1
#
_cell.length_a   1.000
_cell.length_b   1.000
_cell.length_c   1.000
_cell.angle_alpha   90.00
_cell.angle_beta   90.00
_cell.angle_gamma   90.00
#
_symmetry.space_group_name_H-M   'P 1'
#
loop_
_entity.id
_entity.type
_entity.pdbx_description
1 polymer ?
#
loop_
_entity_poly.entity_id
_entity_poly.type
_entity_poly.pdbx_seq_one_letter_code
_entity_poly.pdbx_strand_id
1 'polypeptide(L)'
;MSALRWGRGAAGLGWALWPVGRPGLRAEEGTLGGLRGCRRRSSASPCEQDRRRDWGHAELLEVLEARVRQLQTNSVSEVRAKLVDVARLPKADGSQSPRKVEAGNEGAALGFTSHWAQKLHKEKLVMQRRKQKLEETLQKENRKHQLRVEPQLLNRELADWLQRWEHGSPRSPWEEQLAQLLQEAPKQLSRSEEHGHTGRISKVRYEAQQQRLLSFLECCLLVDQLPLAHHVLVKHHSKLRQQRALTLPMYNTLLLGWARKGSFRELLYVFFMMKDAGLAPDLLSYAAALQCMGRLNQEASAIQRFLKQMAQDGLQLQELFTNLPLCKEDKAVLLRAVRKAEPTFLPPQPPLSSSKVNSSPLLKEIYSTDKPATYPKQHLPLETLKDLFQQQLSVEMATVVTVESVETAPSLTKEVLQARKTLQELRTRWEEELCLALQQTKDREAQAARKGRPSLFPYLCLLSEGELTQLMLQALQVLPQQGESLLSLAQELGMRIFNRHVVQRKQLSDEVQALQERYFKYLHLLASDTQVVMSRLPREHWEALGTSEASQDQPWPLALVVQLGKQLAEVLVQTVKMPSNLAQPQDTQKLIPVLYHVYSFQSFRQIGILKPHPAFVQLLETAAERTMTFEAAEVPMLCPPLPWTSPHSGAFLLSPTKLMRSLEGTIQHQRLLEGCPPAELHGALDALTQLGNCAWRVNGRVLDLVLTIFNAKGCPRLGVPSPASEAPRPSKQRLPANASPELKTELRRELARCLKVAREMHSLRTDALYRLSLAHHLRHHVFWLPHNMDFRGRTYPCPPHFNHLGSDLARALLEFAEGRPLGPHGLNWLKIHLVNLTGLKKRESLQARLAFADEIMNDILDSADQPMTGRRWWAEADEPWQALACCMEIARAVRAPSPAAYVSHFPVHQAGTAWGLPLST
;
A
#
# COMPACT_ATOMS: atom_id res chain seq x y z
N MET A 1 -3.11 -6.20 -12.36
CA MET A 1 -3.25 -7.08 -13.56
C MET A 1 -1.91 -7.48 -14.24
N SER A 2 -0.90 -7.92 -13.49
CA SER A 2 0.34 -8.53 -14.04
C SER A 2 0.58 -9.98 -13.57
N ALA A 3 -0.36 -10.56 -12.82
CA ALA A 3 -0.35 -11.97 -12.44
C ALA A 3 -1.36 -12.72 -13.30
N LEU A 4 -0.95 -13.18 -14.48
CA LEU A 4 -1.53 -14.32 -15.25
C LEU A 4 -0.85 -14.40 -16.64
N ARG A 5 0.41 -14.83 -16.67
CA ARG A 5 1.04 -15.36 -17.91
C ARG A 5 1.90 -16.57 -17.59
N TRP A 6 1.25 -17.70 -17.33
CA TRP A 6 1.85 -19.03 -17.53
C TRP A 6 0.83 -19.86 -18.29
N GLY A 7 1.10 -20.06 -19.58
CA GLY A 7 0.26 -20.84 -20.46
C GLY A 7 0.99 -21.14 -21.75
N ARG A 8 1.71 -22.27 -21.78
CA ARG A 8 1.92 -23.12 -22.96
C ARG A 8 2.58 -24.44 -22.53
N GLY A 9 1.96 -25.56 -22.90
CA GLY A 9 2.65 -26.84 -23.06
C GLY A 9 2.39 -27.94 -22.03
N ALA A 10 1.12 -28.30 -21.74
CA ALA A 10 0.82 -29.61 -21.17
C ALA A 10 0.65 -30.62 -22.32
N ALA A 11 1.76 -31.20 -22.77
CA ALA A 11 1.79 -32.42 -23.56
C ALA A 11 3.08 -33.17 -23.22
N GLY A 12 2.92 -34.35 -22.61
CA GLY A 12 4.01 -35.29 -22.34
C GLY A 12 4.65 -35.12 -20.97
N LEU A 13 4.17 -35.89 -19.99
CA LEU A 13 4.95 -36.68 -19.04
C LEU A 13 3.97 -37.24 -17.99
N GLY A 14 3.52 -38.46 -18.26
CA GLY A 14 2.89 -39.30 -17.26
C GLY A 14 3.96 -39.95 -16.38
N TRP A 15 3.51 -40.29 -15.16
CA TRP A 15 4.12 -41.24 -14.22
C TRP A 15 5.32 -40.73 -13.40
N ALA A 16 5.06 -40.43 -12.12
CA ALA A 16 5.56 -41.21 -10.97
C ALA A 16 5.29 -40.47 -9.65
N LEU A 17 5.21 -41.25 -8.56
CA LEU A 17 5.19 -40.87 -7.13
C LEU A 17 3.81 -40.71 -6.47
N TRP A 18 3.22 -41.86 -6.14
CA TRP A 18 2.35 -42.05 -4.98
C TRP A 18 3.19 -42.20 -3.71
N PRO A 19 2.81 -41.58 -2.58
CA PRO A 19 3.12 -42.10 -1.26
C PRO A 19 1.91 -42.86 -0.69
N VAL A 20 2.24 -44.05 -0.20
CA VAL A 20 1.40 -45.03 0.48
C VAL A 20 0.84 -44.45 1.79
N GLY A 21 -0.48 -44.57 1.99
CA GLY A 21 -1.16 -44.33 3.26
C GLY A 21 -2.57 -44.92 3.25
N ARG A 22 -2.85 -45.88 4.14
CA ARG A 22 -4.08 -46.69 4.17
C ARG A 22 -5.36 -45.86 4.39
N PRO A 23 -6.50 -46.26 3.80
CA PRO A 23 -7.80 -45.63 4.04
C PRO A 23 -8.45 -46.14 5.34
N GLY A 24 -8.77 -45.23 6.25
CA GLY A 24 -9.55 -45.49 7.47
C GLY A 24 -11.04 -45.33 7.22
N LEU A 25 -11.74 -46.47 7.27
CA LEU A 25 -13.13 -46.74 7.68
C LEU A 25 -14.24 -45.69 7.43
N ARG A 26 -15.18 -46.12 6.58
CA ARG A 26 -16.56 -45.62 6.46
C ARG A 26 -17.27 -45.69 7.82
N ALA A 27 -17.96 -44.62 8.19
CA ALA A 27 -19.03 -44.64 9.18
C ALA A 27 -20.33 -44.22 8.50
N GLU A 28 -21.38 -44.98 8.83
CA GLU A 28 -22.66 -45.12 8.16
C GLU A 28 -23.61 -43.94 8.32
N GLU A 29 -24.63 -43.97 7.46
CA GLU A 29 -25.81 -43.12 7.41
C GLU A 29 -26.51 -42.98 8.77
N GLY A 30 -26.77 -41.72 9.15
CA GLY A 30 -27.65 -41.35 10.25
C GLY A 30 -28.82 -40.52 9.72
N THR A 31 -29.99 -41.12 9.80
CA THR A 31 -31.35 -40.71 9.44
C THR A 31 -31.75 -39.25 9.74
N LEU A 32 -32.53 -38.71 8.79
CA LEU A 32 -33.37 -37.51 8.88
C LEU A 32 -34.29 -37.54 10.11
N GLY A 33 -34.29 -36.44 10.88
CA GLY A 33 -35.28 -36.20 11.92
C GLY A 33 -35.38 -34.72 12.32
N GLY A 34 -36.51 -34.08 11.99
CA GLY A 34 -37.13 -33.06 12.84
C GLY A 34 -36.71 -31.59 12.66
N LEU A 35 -37.23 -30.92 11.63
CA LEU A 35 -37.39 -29.46 11.59
C LEU A 35 -38.42 -29.02 12.65
N ARG A 36 -37.95 -28.41 13.75
CA ARG A 36 -38.73 -27.45 14.55
C ARG A 36 -38.00 -26.12 14.58
N GLY A 37 -38.67 -25.10 14.04
CA GLY A 37 -38.12 -23.76 13.83
C GLY A 37 -37.64 -23.09 15.12
N CYS A 38 -36.38 -22.67 15.13
CA CYS A 38 -35.89 -21.69 16.09
C CYS A 38 -36.28 -20.29 15.62
N ARG A 39 -37.06 -19.62 16.46
CA ARG A 39 -37.42 -18.20 16.36
C ARG A 39 -36.19 -17.33 16.07
N ARG A 40 -36.35 -16.42 15.11
CA ARG A 40 -35.44 -15.31 14.79
C ARG A 40 -34.95 -14.65 16.09
N ARG A 41 -33.65 -14.77 16.39
CA ARG A 41 -32.98 -13.89 17.35
C ARG A 41 -32.41 -12.70 16.59
N SER A 42 -32.94 -11.52 16.89
CA SER A 42 -32.50 -10.20 16.43
C SER A 42 -31.01 -9.99 16.74
N SER A 43 -30.25 -9.51 15.75
CA SER A 43 -28.82 -9.20 15.80
C SER A 43 -28.46 -7.91 16.53
N ALA A 44 -29.21 -7.54 17.57
CA ALA A 44 -28.99 -6.30 18.32
C ALA A 44 -28.11 -6.58 19.54
N SER A 45 -27.09 -5.74 19.74
CA SER A 45 -26.20 -5.80 20.91
C SER A 45 -27.00 -5.63 22.23
N PRO A 46 -26.50 -6.12 23.38
CA PRO A 46 -27.18 -5.91 24.67
C PRO A 46 -27.50 -4.43 24.95
N CYS A 47 -26.62 -3.51 24.52
CA CYS A 47 -26.82 -2.07 24.66
C CYS A 47 -27.95 -1.51 23.77
N GLU A 48 -28.18 -2.10 22.59
CA GLU A 48 -29.31 -1.74 21.72
C GLU A 48 -30.64 -2.33 22.22
N GLN A 49 -30.59 -3.49 22.88
CA GLN A 49 -31.76 -4.08 23.55
C GLN A 49 -32.19 -3.24 24.77
N ASP A 50 -31.23 -2.68 25.52
CA ASP A 50 -31.52 -1.77 26.63
C ASP A 50 -32.07 -0.42 26.13
N ARG A 51 -31.49 0.17 25.07
CA ARG A 51 -32.07 1.38 24.45
C ARG A 51 -33.50 1.15 23.98
N ARG A 52 -33.82 0.03 23.33
CA ARG A 52 -35.20 -0.28 22.90
C ARG A 52 -36.18 -0.46 24.07
N ARG A 53 -35.71 -0.93 25.23
CA ARG A 53 -36.51 -1.01 26.46
C ARG A 53 -36.77 0.37 27.07
N ASP A 54 -35.81 1.28 26.98
CA ASP A 54 -35.95 2.65 27.49
C ASP A 54 -36.94 3.48 26.68
N TRP A 55 -37.00 3.29 25.35
CA TRP A 55 -38.02 3.91 24.49
C TRP A 55 -39.44 3.46 24.88
N GLY A 56 -39.65 2.15 25.12
CA GLY A 56 -40.95 1.64 25.58
C GLY A 56 -41.34 2.11 26.99
N HIS A 57 -40.37 2.45 27.86
CA HIS A 57 -40.65 3.05 29.18
C HIS A 57 -40.96 4.55 29.10
N ALA A 58 -40.36 5.27 28.15
CA ALA A 58 -40.68 6.68 27.89
C ALA A 58 -42.12 6.83 27.36
N GLU A 59 -42.53 5.98 26.41
CA GLU A 59 -43.92 5.91 25.92
C GLU A 59 -44.91 5.56 27.04
N LEU A 60 -44.54 4.62 27.93
CA LEU A 60 -45.37 4.27 29.10
C LEU A 60 -45.56 5.46 30.05
N LEU A 61 -44.52 6.26 30.28
CA LEU A 61 -44.60 7.46 31.12
C LEU A 61 -45.50 8.53 30.49
N GLU A 62 -45.40 8.77 29.19
CA GLU A 62 -46.28 9.70 28.47
C GLU A 62 -47.75 9.26 28.52
N VAL A 63 -48.02 7.97 28.33
CA VAL A 63 -49.37 7.40 28.45
C VAL A 63 -49.91 7.54 29.88
N LEU A 64 -49.08 7.29 30.89
CA LEU A 64 -49.46 7.45 32.30
C LEU A 64 -49.71 8.92 32.66
N GLU A 65 -48.90 9.86 32.15
CA GLU A 65 -49.12 11.30 32.33
C GLU A 65 -50.41 11.77 31.66
N ALA A 66 -50.65 11.34 30.41
CA ALA A 66 -51.88 11.63 29.70
C ALA A 66 -53.11 11.09 30.44
N ARG A 67 -53.02 9.88 31.00
CA ARG A 67 -54.11 9.26 31.77
C ARG A 67 -54.37 9.96 33.11
N VAL A 68 -53.32 10.41 33.80
CA VAL A 68 -53.48 11.19 35.04
C VAL A 68 -54.12 12.55 34.73
N ARG A 69 -53.71 13.24 33.66
CA ARG A 69 -54.34 14.50 33.21
C ARG A 69 -55.81 14.30 32.86
N GLN A 70 -56.15 13.22 32.16
CA GLN A 70 -57.53 12.88 31.77
C GLN A 70 -58.42 12.59 32.99
N LEU A 71 -57.88 11.93 34.02
CA LEU A 71 -58.60 11.66 35.27
C LEU A 71 -58.78 12.92 36.13
N GLN A 72 -57.81 13.83 36.12
CA GLN A 72 -57.90 15.14 36.79
C GLN A 72 -58.94 16.07 36.12
N THR A 73 -59.09 16.01 34.80
CA THR A 73 -60.16 16.76 34.10
C THR A 73 -61.55 16.17 34.34
N ASN A 74 -61.67 14.86 34.49
CA ASN A 74 -62.96 14.20 34.75
C ASN A 74 -63.45 14.37 36.20
N SER A 75 -62.57 14.64 37.18
CA SER A 75 -62.97 14.96 38.56
C SER A 75 -63.46 16.40 38.77
N VAL A 76 -63.39 17.27 37.74
CA VAL A 76 -63.78 18.69 37.82
C VAL A 76 -65.12 18.97 37.12
N SER A 77 -65.83 17.95 36.63
CA SER A 77 -67.07 18.13 35.87
C SER A 77 -68.26 17.39 36.49
N GLU A 78 -68.76 17.89 37.63
CA GLU A 78 -70.14 17.65 38.07
C GLU A 78 -70.96 18.96 38.04
N VAL A 79 -71.80 19.03 37.01
CA VAL A 79 -73.17 19.61 36.96
C VAL A 79 -73.43 20.92 37.73
N ARG A 80 -73.55 22.03 36.97
CA ARG A 80 -74.43 23.16 37.35
C ARG A 80 -75.54 23.28 36.31
N ALA A 81 -76.68 22.66 36.59
CA ALA A 81 -77.93 22.90 35.87
C ALA A 81 -78.81 23.81 36.73
N LYS A 82 -79.23 24.96 36.17
CA LYS A 82 -80.65 25.24 35.82
C LYS A 82 -80.94 26.74 35.61
N LEU A 83 -81.78 26.96 34.60
CA LEU A 83 -82.85 27.96 34.45
C LEU A 83 -82.53 29.40 33.96
N VAL A 84 -82.86 29.56 32.67
CA VAL A 84 -83.53 30.64 31.94
C VAL A 84 -84.38 31.60 32.80
N ASP A 85 -84.32 32.92 32.54
CA ASP A 85 -85.54 33.71 32.26
C ASP A 85 -85.35 35.16 31.75
N VAL A 86 -86.44 35.61 31.11
CA VAL A 86 -86.64 36.75 30.20
C VAL A 86 -86.92 38.08 30.92
N ALA A 87 -86.62 39.20 30.25
CA ALA A 87 -87.12 40.58 30.48
C ALA A 87 -88.61 40.66 30.94
N ARG A 88 -89.12 41.59 31.77
CA ARG A 88 -88.78 43.01 32.07
C ARG A 88 -89.59 43.52 33.30
N LEU A 89 -88.91 44.26 34.20
CA LEU A 89 -89.24 45.56 34.86
C LEU A 89 -90.45 45.72 35.82
N PRO A 90 -90.47 46.76 36.70
CA PRO A 90 -89.38 47.29 37.55
C PRO A 90 -89.82 47.76 38.97
N LYS A 91 -88.85 48.00 39.87
CA LYS A 91 -88.56 49.35 40.43
C LYS A 91 -87.50 49.35 41.55
N ALA A 92 -86.68 50.40 41.49
CA ALA A 92 -86.04 51.20 42.55
C ALA A 92 -84.88 50.62 43.39
N ASP A 93 -83.74 51.31 43.20
CA ASP A 93 -82.75 51.81 44.17
C ASP A 93 -82.13 50.92 45.26
N GLY A 94 -80.80 50.97 45.27
CA GLY A 94 -80.14 51.59 46.43
C GLY A 94 -79.28 50.72 47.34
N SER A 95 -78.05 50.45 46.90
CA SER A 95 -76.81 50.67 47.67
C SER A 95 -76.38 49.72 48.81
N GLN A 96 -75.03 49.62 48.91
CA GLN A 96 -74.18 49.31 50.06
C GLN A 96 -73.80 47.83 50.37
N SER A 97 -72.50 47.56 50.18
CA SER A 97 -71.65 46.65 50.96
C SER A 97 -71.48 47.12 52.42
N PRO A 98 -70.71 46.49 53.34
CA PRO A 98 -70.24 45.10 53.54
C PRO A 98 -70.40 44.62 55.03
N ARG A 99 -70.03 43.37 55.37
CA ARG A 99 -69.19 42.94 56.54
C ARG A 99 -69.54 41.54 57.11
N LYS A 100 -68.46 40.79 57.41
CA LYS A 100 -68.15 39.84 58.51
C LYS A 100 -69.24 38.97 59.16
N VAL A 101 -68.95 37.67 59.36
CA VAL A 101 -68.96 36.83 60.60
C VAL A 101 -68.46 35.44 60.17
N GLU A 102 -67.27 34.98 60.57
CA GLU A 102 -66.92 34.18 61.77
C GLU A 102 -67.41 32.71 61.82
N ALA A 103 -66.40 31.82 61.85
CA ALA A 103 -66.25 30.50 62.46
C ALA A 103 -67.38 29.43 62.43
N GLY A 104 -67.02 28.24 61.95
CA GLY A 104 -67.76 27.01 62.26
C GLY A 104 -67.31 25.75 61.51
N ASN A 105 -66.58 24.89 62.24
CA ASN A 105 -66.42 23.44 62.09
C ASN A 105 -65.61 22.80 60.95
N GLU A 106 -64.58 22.10 61.40
CA GLU A 106 -63.85 21.02 60.74
C GLU A 106 -64.80 19.90 60.26
N GLY A 107 -64.62 19.50 59.01
CA GLY A 107 -65.21 18.32 58.40
C GLY A 107 -64.22 17.74 57.39
N ALA A 108 -63.80 16.50 57.62
CA ALA A 108 -62.76 15.78 56.90
C ALA A 108 -62.95 15.74 55.38
N ALA A 109 -61.91 16.11 54.62
CA ALA A 109 -61.80 15.84 53.19
C ALA A 109 -60.82 14.68 52.95
N LEU A 110 -61.36 13.53 52.58
CA LEU A 110 -60.64 12.36 52.09
C LEU A 110 -59.92 12.68 50.76
N GLY A 111 -58.59 12.82 50.80
CA GLY A 111 -57.76 12.97 49.62
C GLY A 111 -57.50 11.64 48.91
N PHE A 112 -58.34 11.29 47.93
CA PHE A 112 -58.05 10.19 47.00
C PHE A 112 -56.90 10.57 46.06
N THR A 113 -55.68 10.13 46.36
CA THR A 113 -54.61 10.08 45.36
C THR A 113 -54.88 8.91 44.42
N SER A 114 -55.21 9.21 43.15
CA SER A 114 -55.44 8.19 42.12
C SER A 114 -54.24 7.23 42.05
N HIS A 115 -54.49 5.92 42.14
CA HIS A 115 -53.50 4.85 42.00
C HIS A 115 -52.56 5.04 40.79
N TRP A 116 -53.04 5.69 39.73
CA TRP A 116 -52.26 6.05 38.54
C TRP A 116 -51.19 7.12 38.80
N ALA A 117 -51.45 8.09 39.67
CA ALA A 117 -50.48 9.10 40.08
C ALA A 117 -49.33 8.49 40.90
N GLN A 118 -49.65 7.55 41.79
CA GLN A 118 -48.64 6.78 42.54
C GLN A 118 -47.80 5.90 41.61
N LYS A 119 -48.43 5.24 40.62
CA LYS A 119 -47.72 4.43 39.62
C LYS A 119 -46.81 5.29 38.74
N LEU A 120 -47.28 6.44 38.26
CA LEU A 120 -46.46 7.39 37.52
C LEU A 120 -45.26 7.87 38.34
N HIS A 121 -45.46 8.21 39.62
CA HIS A 121 -44.37 8.65 40.47
C HIS A 121 -43.32 7.54 40.68
N LYS A 122 -43.78 6.30 40.87
CA LYS A 122 -42.90 5.13 41.00
C LYS A 122 -42.07 4.88 39.73
N GLU A 123 -42.68 4.98 38.55
CA GLU A 123 -41.98 4.83 37.27
C GLU A 123 -40.99 5.97 37.00
N LYS A 124 -41.34 7.23 37.35
CA LYS A 124 -40.39 8.36 37.28
C LYS A 124 -39.15 8.14 38.15
N LEU A 125 -39.35 7.58 39.35
CA LEU A 125 -38.26 7.26 40.29
C LEU A 125 -37.37 6.13 39.77
N VAL A 126 -37.97 5.12 39.11
CA VAL A 126 -37.23 4.04 38.43
C VAL A 126 -36.40 4.60 37.26
N MET A 127 -36.97 5.51 36.46
CA MET A 127 -36.28 6.15 35.35
C MET A 127 -35.12 7.04 35.84
N GLN A 128 -35.31 7.82 36.91
CA GLN A 128 -34.22 8.60 37.52
C GLN A 128 -33.09 7.70 38.04
N ARG A 129 -33.39 6.60 38.74
CA ARG A 129 -32.36 5.65 39.21
C ARG A 129 -31.63 4.97 38.04
N ARG A 130 -32.33 4.68 36.94
CA ARG A 130 -31.70 4.15 35.73
C ARG A 130 -30.82 5.19 35.06
N LYS A 131 -31.27 6.44 34.96
CA LYS A 131 -30.49 7.57 34.42
C LYS A 131 -29.23 7.78 35.24
N GLN A 132 -29.31 7.79 36.56
CA GLN A 132 -28.15 7.87 37.46
C GLN A 132 -27.20 6.68 37.29
N LYS A 133 -27.70 5.45 37.17
CA LYS A 133 -26.86 4.28 36.86
C LYS A 133 -26.18 4.38 35.50
N LEU A 134 -26.88 4.95 34.50
CA LEU A 134 -26.35 5.19 33.16
C LEU A 134 -25.27 6.28 33.20
N GLU A 135 -25.49 7.35 33.94
CA GLU A 135 -24.52 8.42 34.18
C GLU A 135 -23.29 7.90 34.95
N GLU A 136 -23.47 7.04 35.96
CA GLU A 136 -22.37 6.39 36.67
C GLU A 136 -21.60 5.40 35.78
N THR A 137 -22.28 4.69 34.88
CA THR A 137 -21.61 3.81 33.90
C THR A 137 -20.89 4.62 32.82
N LEU A 138 -21.48 5.72 32.33
CA LEU A 138 -20.84 6.69 31.44
C LEU A 138 -19.64 7.38 32.10
N GLN A 139 -19.71 7.73 33.39
CA GLN A 139 -18.59 8.27 34.14
C GLN A 139 -17.50 7.22 34.40
N LYS A 140 -17.86 5.96 34.69
CA LYS A 140 -16.92 4.84 34.79
C LYS A 140 -16.31 4.48 33.43
N GLU A 141 -17.05 4.64 32.34
CA GLU A 141 -16.52 4.51 30.98
C GLU A 141 -15.58 5.68 30.68
N ASN A 142 -15.96 6.93 30.90
CA ASN A 142 -15.07 8.09 30.69
C ASN A 142 -13.76 7.99 31.50
N ARG A 143 -13.79 7.47 32.74
CA ARG A 143 -12.57 7.17 33.52
C ARG A 143 -11.73 6.03 32.95
N LYS A 144 -12.32 5.08 32.21
CA LYS A 144 -11.60 4.00 31.49
C LYS A 144 -10.97 4.48 30.17
N HIS A 145 -11.26 5.69 29.69
CA HIS A 145 -10.78 6.20 28.40
C HIS A 145 -9.54 7.11 28.53
N GLN A 146 -9.01 7.35 29.74
CA GLN A 146 -7.70 7.97 29.92
C GLN A 146 -6.59 6.99 29.53
N LEU A 147 -5.68 7.44 28.65
CA LEU A 147 -4.50 6.69 28.27
C LEU A 147 -3.60 6.54 29.51
N ARG A 148 -3.49 5.30 29.99
CA ARG A 148 -2.61 4.95 31.10
C ARG A 148 -1.17 4.80 30.62
N VAL A 149 -0.27 5.56 31.22
CA VAL A 149 1.19 5.52 30.99
C VAL A 149 1.94 4.88 32.16
N GLU A 150 1.41 5.01 33.37
CA GLU A 150 1.99 4.40 34.57
C GLU A 150 1.91 2.85 34.51
N PRO A 151 3.03 2.13 34.71
CA PRO A 151 3.08 0.69 34.57
C PRO A 151 2.38 -0.03 35.73
N GLN A 152 1.86 -1.23 35.45
CA GLN A 152 1.44 -2.19 36.48
C GLN A 152 2.45 -3.33 36.50
N LEU A 153 3.44 -3.20 37.37
CA LEU A 153 4.52 -4.18 37.50
C LEU A 153 4.00 -5.46 38.18
N LEU A 154 4.48 -6.61 37.73
CA LEU A 154 4.09 -7.90 38.30
C LEU A 154 4.98 -8.29 39.50
N ASN A 155 6.22 -7.80 39.52
CA ASN A 155 7.14 -7.93 40.63
C ASN A 155 6.79 -6.93 41.74
N ARG A 156 6.45 -7.47 42.92
CA ARG A 156 6.04 -6.68 44.09
C ARG A 156 7.15 -5.76 44.59
N GLU A 157 8.41 -6.17 44.55
CA GLU A 157 9.53 -5.35 45.03
C GLU A 157 9.73 -4.12 44.14
N LEU A 158 9.70 -4.32 42.82
CA LEU A 158 9.78 -3.22 41.85
C LEU A 158 8.53 -2.32 41.90
N ALA A 159 7.35 -2.89 42.15
CA ALA A 159 6.11 -2.12 42.33
C ALA A 159 6.16 -1.25 43.59
N ASP A 160 6.63 -1.79 44.71
CA ASP A 160 6.82 -1.04 45.95
C ASP A 160 7.86 0.06 45.77
N TRP A 161 8.93 -0.22 45.02
CA TRP A 161 9.92 0.78 44.68
C TRP A 161 9.35 1.91 43.83
N LEU A 162 8.56 1.58 42.79
CA LEU A 162 7.87 2.55 41.95
C LEU A 162 6.86 3.39 42.77
N GLN A 163 6.13 2.79 43.70
CA GLN A 163 5.19 3.53 44.56
C GLN A 163 5.90 4.49 45.50
N ARG A 164 7.02 4.07 46.11
CA ARG A 164 7.89 4.96 46.91
C ARG A 164 8.45 6.10 46.08
N TRP A 165 8.73 5.84 44.80
CA TRP A 165 9.16 6.86 43.84
C TRP A 165 8.05 7.87 43.51
N GLU A 166 6.81 7.45 43.29
CA GLU A 166 5.70 8.39 42.98
C GLU A 166 5.25 9.24 44.18
N HIS A 167 5.30 8.69 45.39
CA HIS A 167 4.73 9.29 46.58
C HIS A 167 5.80 9.88 47.53
N GLY A 168 7.09 9.63 47.27
CA GLY A 168 8.20 10.14 48.06
C GLY A 168 8.71 11.50 47.55
N SER A 169 9.03 12.42 48.47
CA SER A 169 9.87 13.59 48.17
C SER A 169 11.23 13.07 47.67
N PRO A 170 11.76 13.50 46.51
CA PRO A 170 12.98 12.89 45.97
C PRO A 170 14.17 13.21 46.89
N ARG A 171 14.66 12.19 47.61
CA ARG A 171 15.92 12.26 48.37
C ARG A 171 17.14 12.20 47.45
N SER A 172 16.97 11.78 46.20
CA SER A 172 18.02 11.69 45.16
C SER A 172 17.49 12.15 43.79
N PRO A 173 18.34 12.77 42.94
CA PRO A 173 18.04 13.08 41.54
C PRO A 173 17.65 11.84 40.74
N TRP A 174 16.80 11.99 39.71
CA TRP A 174 16.20 10.89 38.94
C TRP A 174 17.25 10.01 38.25
N GLU A 175 18.45 10.53 38.02
CA GLU A 175 19.57 9.84 37.39
C GLU A 175 20.22 8.81 38.33
N GLU A 176 20.21 9.06 39.65
CA GLU A 176 20.73 8.12 40.65
C GLU A 176 19.83 6.89 40.77
N GLN A 177 18.52 7.09 40.62
CA GLN A 177 17.53 6.02 40.67
C GLN A 177 17.59 5.13 39.43
N LEU A 178 17.80 5.72 38.25
CA LEU A 178 17.99 4.93 37.03
C LEU A 178 19.29 4.12 37.08
N ALA A 179 20.39 4.70 37.60
CA ALA A 179 21.65 3.98 37.79
C ALA A 179 21.50 2.82 38.80
N GLN A 180 20.81 3.06 39.92
CA GLN A 180 20.46 2.01 40.88
C GLN A 180 19.59 0.92 40.24
N LEU A 181 18.61 1.31 39.43
CA LEU A 181 17.75 0.37 38.73
C LEU A 181 18.63 -0.50 37.84
N LEU A 182 19.49 0.09 37.01
CA LEU A 182 20.40 -0.62 36.10
C LEU A 182 21.31 -1.64 36.82
N GLN A 183 21.76 -1.36 38.04
CA GLN A 183 22.58 -2.29 38.85
C GLN A 183 21.83 -3.54 39.34
N GLU A 184 20.51 -3.49 39.48
CA GLU A 184 19.74 -4.66 39.90
C GLU A 184 19.72 -5.72 38.80
N ALA A 185 20.15 -6.95 39.13
CA ALA A 185 20.11 -8.07 38.20
C ALA A 185 18.66 -8.39 37.77
N PRO A 186 18.40 -8.68 36.49
CA PRO A 186 17.07 -9.06 36.03
C PRO A 186 16.65 -10.37 36.71
N LYS A 187 15.69 -10.27 37.64
CA LYS A 187 15.13 -11.44 38.33
C LYS A 187 14.26 -12.21 37.34
N GLN A 188 14.70 -13.41 36.93
CA GLN A 188 13.89 -14.28 36.09
C GLN A 188 12.62 -14.68 36.87
N LEU A 189 11.46 -14.15 36.48
CA LEU A 189 10.17 -14.79 36.76
C LEU A 189 10.29 -16.23 36.28
N SER A 190 10.14 -17.20 37.20
CA SER A 190 10.30 -18.64 36.95
C SER A 190 9.71 -19.05 35.60
N ARG A 191 10.58 -19.14 34.59
CA ARG A 191 10.25 -19.63 33.25
C ARG A 191 10.16 -21.15 33.37
N SER A 192 9.03 -21.64 33.90
CA SER A 192 8.74 -23.07 33.87
C SER A 192 8.87 -23.55 32.42
N GLU A 193 9.77 -24.49 32.18
CA GLU A 193 10.10 -25.09 30.89
C GLU A 193 8.91 -25.85 30.29
N GLU A 194 7.93 -25.13 29.75
CA GLU A 194 6.94 -25.68 28.80
C GLU A 194 7.31 -25.30 27.35
N HIS A 195 8.61 -25.27 27.03
CA HIS A 195 9.06 -25.24 25.63
C HIS A 195 9.27 -26.64 25.04
N GLY A 196 8.99 -27.70 25.81
CA GLY A 196 8.78 -29.03 25.30
C GLY A 196 7.41 -29.13 24.60
N HIS A 197 7.42 -29.08 23.27
CA HIS A 197 6.28 -29.39 22.37
C HIS A 197 5.26 -28.26 22.07
N THR A 198 5.74 -27.06 21.72
CA THR A 198 4.92 -26.14 20.91
C THR A 198 5.14 -26.45 19.42
N GLY A 199 4.16 -27.13 18.78
CA GLY A 199 4.26 -27.51 17.37
C GLY A 199 4.57 -26.32 16.45
N ARG A 200 5.25 -26.57 15.33
CA ARG A 200 5.78 -25.55 14.37
C ARG A 200 4.79 -24.41 14.04
N ILE A 201 3.48 -24.70 14.00
CA ILE A 201 2.39 -23.76 13.74
C ILE A 201 2.18 -22.74 14.88
N SER A 202 2.35 -23.15 16.13
CA SER A 202 2.16 -22.29 17.31
C SER A 202 3.27 -21.24 17.45
N LYS A 203 4.51 -21.61 17.11
CA LYS A 203 5.67 -20.68 17.05
C LYS A 203 5.48 -19.59 15.99
N VAL A 204 5.04 -19.95 14.79
CA VAL A 204 4.79 -18.98 13.70
C VAL A 204 3.68 -17.99 14.07
N ARG A 205 2.60 -18.44 14.72
CA ARG A 205 1.52 -17.54 15.18
C ARG A 205 2.02 -16.55 16.24
N TYR A 206 2.92 -17.00 17.11
CA TYR A 206 3.51 -16.18 18.16
C TYR A 206 4.40 -15.09 17.57
N GLU A 207 5.32 -15.46 16.67
CA GLU A 207 6.19 -14.51 15.95
C GLU A 207 5.38 -13.47 15.17
N ALA A 208 4.30 -13.88 14.49
CA ALA A 208 3.41 -12.97 13.77
C ALA A 208 2.64 -12.00 14.69
N GLN A 209 2.37 -12.39 15.94
CA GLN A 209 1.78 -11.48 16.92
C GLN A 209 2.81 -10.47 17.42
N GLN A 210 4.06 -10.89 17.64
CA GLN A 210 5.15 -10.00 18.04
C GLN A 210 5.44 -8.96 16.96
N GLN A 211 5.55 -9.38 15.70
CA GLN A 211 5.79 -8.46 14.58
C GLN A 211 4.69 -7.40 14.46
N ARG A 212 3.42 -7.79 14.62
CA ARG A 212 2.28 -6.84 14.58
C ARG A 212 2.33 -5.80 15.70
N LEU A 213 2.77 -6.21 16.90
CA LEU A 213 2.87 -5.30 18.02
C LEU A 213 4.06 -4.35 17.85
N LEU A 214 5.21 -4.86 17.41
CA LEU A 214 6.38 -4.03 17.13
C LEU A 214 6.08 -2.99 16.05
N SER A 215 5.52 -3.41 14.92
CA SER A 215 5.17 -2.49 13.82
C SER A 215 4.13 -1.45 14.25
N PHE A 216 3.21 -1.81 15.17
CA PHE A 216 2.24 -0.86 15.73
C PHE A 216 2.93 0.22 16.55
N LEU A 217 3.87 -0.16 17.42
CA LEU A 217 4.62 0.78 18.24
C LEU A 217 5.47 1.71 17.37
N GLU A 218 6.21 1.15 16.41
CA GLU A 218 7.01 1.91 15.44
C GLU A 218 6.14 2.92 14.67
N CYS A 219 4.96 2.49 14.19
CA CYS A 219 4.04 3.37 13.50
C CYS A 219 3.46 4.47 14.40
N CYS A 220 3.18 4.19 15.68
CA CYS A 220 2.74 5.22 16.62
C CYS A 220 3.82 6.28 16.87
N LEU A 221 5.11 5.90 16.84
CA LEU A 221 6.20 6.88 16.91
C LEU A 221 6.21 7.80 15.69
N LEU A 222 5.97 7.26 14.49
CA LEU A 222 5.93 8.03 13.25
C LEU A 222 4.79 9.07 13.23
N VAL A 223 3.64 8.75 13.83
CA VAL A 223 2.46 9.64 13.92
C VAL A 223 2.47 10.49 15.20
N ASP A 224 3.56 10.47 15.97
CA ASP A 224 3.69 11.16 17.26
C ASP A 224 2.63 10.79 18.34
N GLN A 225 2.03 9.60 18.23
CA GLN A 225 1.02 9.06 19.15
C GLN A 225 1.66 8.22 20.27
N LEU A 226 2.72 8.75 20.87
CA LEU A 226 3.52 8.05 21.87
C LEU A 226 2.74 7.64 23.14
N PRO A 227 1.81 8.45 23.70
CA PRO A 227 0.98 8.03 24.83
C PRO A 227 0.09 6.82 24.51
N LEU A 228 -0.40 6.69 23.27
CA LEU A 228 -1.20 5.55 22.84
C LEU A 228 -0.34 4.29 22.73
N ALA A 229 0.87 4.41 22.18
CA ALA A 229 1.84 3.33 22.10
C ALA A 229 2.20 2.81 23.50
N HIS A 230 2.51 3.74 24.42
CA HIS A 230 2.82 3.43 25.81
C HIS A 230 1.63 2.74 26.50
N HIS A 231 0.42 3.23 26.28
CA HIS A 231 -0.78 2.61 26.83
C HIS A 231 -0.97 1.14 26.40
N VAL A 232 -0.81 0.85 25.11
CA VAL A 232 -0.94 -0.52 24.60
C VAL A 232 0.15 -1.41 25.19
N LEU A 233 1.39 -0.92 25.31
CA LEU A 233 2.47 -1.68 25.93
C LEU A 233 2.18 -1.98 27.41
N VAL A 234 1.77 -0.98 28.20
CA VAL A 234 1.41 -1.15 29.63
C VAL A 234 0.28 -2.17 29.80
N LYS A 235 -0.74 -2.12 28.95
CA LYS A 235 -1.87 -3.07 28.98
C LYS A 235 -1.47 -4.50 28.67
N HIS A 236 -0.48 -4.68 27.78
CA HIS A 236 0.09 -5.99 27.47
C HIS A 236 1.04 -6.46 28.58
N HIS A 237 1.84 -5.55 29.14
CA HIS A 237 2.80 -5.83 30.19
C HIS A 237 2.10 -6.27 31.49
N SER A 238 0.97 -5.64 31.84
CA SER A 238 0.22 -5.94 33.07
C SER A 238 -0.44 -7.32 33.12
N LYS A 239 -0.40 -8.09 32.02
CA LYS A 239 -0.96 -9.45 31.97
C LYS A 239 0.16 -10.44 31.66
N LEU A 240 0.45 -11.34 32.60
CA LEU A 240 1.53 -12.33 32.50
C LEU A 240 1.62 -13.05 31.14
N ARG A 241 0.49 -13.52 30.58
CA ARG A 241 0.46 -14.20 29.26
C ARG A 241 0.84 -13.29 28.09
N GLN A 242 0.49 -12.00 28.17
CA GLN A 242 0.77 -11.02 27.13
C GLN A 242 2.16 -10.39 27.30
N GLN A 243 2.64 -10.23 28.54
CA GLN A 243 3.99 -9.78 28.87
C GLN A 243 5.05 -10.69 28.25
N ARG A 244 4.82 -12.01 28.23
CA ARG A 244 5.72 -12.98 27.57
C ARG A 244 5.93 -12.68 26.07
N ALA A 245 4.93 -12.10 25.40
CA ALA A 245 5.03 -11.76 23.98
C ALA A 245 5.79 -10.45 23.73
N LEU A 246 6.06 -9.65 24.77
CA LEU A 246 6.83 -8.42 24.66
C LEU A 246 8.32 -8.75 24.48
N THR A 247 8.97 -8.01 23.60
CA THR A 247 10.39 -8.21 23.25
C THR A 247 11.18 -6.94 23.52
N LEU A 248 12.49 -7.06 23.69
CA LEU A 248 13.37 -5.92 23.94
C LEU A 248 13.24 -4.79 22.88
N PRO A 249 13.16 -5.08 21.56
CA PRO A 249 12.91 -4.05 20.55
C PRO A 249 11.63 -3.22 20.78
N MET A 250 10.57 -3.81 21.35
CA MET A 250 9.32 -3.10 21.63
C MET A 250 9.47 -2.07 22.76
N TYR A 251 10.22 -2.42 23.82
CA TYR A 251 10.54 -1.49 24.89
C TYR A 251 11.49 -0.39 24.38
N ASN A 252 12.52 -0.77 23.63
CA ASN A 252 13.46 0.18 23.02
C ASN A 252 12.78 1.18 22.09
N THR A 253 11.78 0.73 21.33
CA THR A 253 10.97 1.61 20.49
C THR A 253 10.32 2.72 21.32
N LEU A 254 9.70 2.41 22.46
CA LEU A 254 9.15 3.45 23.34
C LEU A 254 10.23 4.30 24.01
N LEU A 255 11.34 3.69 24.45
CA LEU A 255 12.47 4.44 25.04
C LEU A 255 12.96 5.51 24.08
N LEU A 256 13.18 5.16 22.81
CA LEU A 256 13.61 6.09 21.77
C LEU A 256 12.56 7.20 21.55
N GLY A 257 11.28 6.85 21.53
CA GLY A 257 10.19 7.83 21.41
C GLY A 257 10.19 8.85 22.54
N TRP A 258 10.30 8.40 23.80
CA TRP A 258 10.32 9.31 24.96
C TRP A 258 11.63 10.09 25.07
N ALA A 259 12.75 9.48 24.66
CA ALA A 259 14.02 10.16 24.54
C ALA A 259 13.95 11.32 23.54
N ARG A 260 13.27 11.13 22.40
CA ARG A 260 12.96 12.17 21.39
C ARG A 260 12.15 13.33 21.96
N LYS A 261 11.17 13.06 22.82
CA LYS A 261 10.39 14.09 23.53
C LYS A 261 11.09 14.70 24.75
N GLY A 262 12.21 14.14 25.19
CA GLY A 262 12.89 14.57 26.42
C GLY A 262 12.11 14.21 27.70
N SER A 263 11.21 13.23 27.67
CA SER A 263 10.37 12.89 28.82
C SER A 263 11.02 11.79 29.66
N PHE A 264 11.84 12.19 30.64
CA PHE A 264 12.63 11.26 31.46
C PHE A 264 11.76 10.37 32.37
N ARG A 265 10.63 10.88 32.87
CA ARG A 265 9.70 10.14 33.73
C ARG A 265 9.13 8.91 33.01
N GLU A 266 8.63 9.09 31.80
CA GLU A 266 8.05 8.02 31.00
C GLU A 266 9.12 7.04 30.51
N LEU A 267 10.32 7.54 30.25
CA LEU A 267 11.48 6.71 29.93
C LEU A 267 11.84 5.79 31.13
N LEU A 268 11.82 6.30 32.36
CA LEU A 268 12.01 5.49 33.58
C LEU A 268 10.96 4.38 33.71
N TYR A 269 9.67 4.69 33.48
CA TYR A 269 8.61 3.68 33.51
C TYR A 269 8.88 2.50 32.59
N VAL A 270 9.39 2.78 31.39
CA VAL A 270 9.73 1.72 30.42
C VAL A 270 10.90 0.87 30.90
N PHE A 271 11.92 1.47 31.54
CA PHE A 271 13.01 0.72 32.17
C PHE A 271 12.55 -0.17 33.33
N PHE A 272 11.63 0.31 34.18
CA PHE A 272 11.00 -0.52 35.21
C PHE A 272 10.26 -1.72 34.61
N MET A 273 9.49 -1.52 33.54
CA MET A 273 8.82 -2.62 32.84
C MET A 273 9.81 -3.59 32.18
N MET A 274 10.92 -3.09 31.62
CA MET A 274 11.95 -3.96 31.03
C MET A 274 12.56 -4.89 32.07
N LYS A 275 12.87 -4.36 33.26
CA LYS A 275 13.34 -5.14 34.41
C LYS A 275 12.29 -6.13 34.94
N ASP A 276 11.05 -5.69 35.07
CA ASP A 276 9.93 -6.55 35.50
C ASP A 276 9.71 -7.74 34.56
N ALA A 277 9.93 -7.53 33.25
CA ALA A 277 9.88 -8.59 32.25
C ALA A 277 11.11 -9.52 32.25
N GLY A 278 12.12 -9.24 33.08
CA GLY A 278 13.38 -9.99 33.13
C GLY A 278 14.27 -9.78 31.90
N LEU A 279 14.19 -8.62 31.26
CA LEU A 279 15.03 -8.25 30.11
C LEU A 279 16.17 -7.34 30.56
N ALA A 280 17.36 -7.57 30.01
CA ALA A 280 18.52 -6.70 30.19
C ALA A 280 18.52 -5.57 29.14
N PRO A 281 18.86 -4.34 29.50
CA PRO A 281 19.07 -3.23 28.56
C PRO A 281 20.18 -3.53 27.55
N ASP A 282 20.00 -3.10 26.30
CA ASP A 282 21.02 -3.20 25.24
C ASP A 282 21.59 -1.84 24.85
N LEU A 283 22.47 -1.82 23.84
CA LEU A 283 23.05 -0.59 23.27
C LEU A 283 21.97 0.45 22.93
N LEU A 284 20.83 0.04 22.39
CA LEU A 284 19.76 0.96 22.00
C LEU A 284 19.01 1.50 23.23
N SER A 285 18.82 0.70 24.28
CA SER A 285 18.29 1.16 25.56
C SER A 285 19.18 2.25 26.17
N TYR A 286 20.49 2.01 26.22
CA TYR A 286 21.48 2.97 26.72
C TYR A 286 21.56 4.23 25.86
N ALA A 287 21.51 4.07 24.53
CA ALA A 287 21.47 5.19 23.59
C ALA A 287 20.27 6.10 23.86
N ALA A 288 19.07 5.54 24.03
CA ALA A 288 17.87 6.32 24.31
C ALA A 288 17.97 7.10 25.64
N ALA A 289 18.51 6.48 26.70
CA ALA A 289 18.72 7.16 27.98
C ALA A 289 19.73 8.33 27.86
N LEU A 290 20.90 8.08 27.24
CA LEU A 290 21.91 9.12 27.01
C LEU A 290 21.38 10.25 26.14
N GLN A 291 20.57 9.92 25.14
CA GLN A 291 19.94 10.89 24.27
C GLN A 291 18.96 11.79 25.05
N CYS A 292 18.14 11.20 25.92
CA CYS A 292 17.23 11.96 26.79
C CYS A 292 18.02 12.89 27.74
N MET A 293 19.09 12.37 28.37
CA MET A 293 20.00 13.15 29.23
C MET A 293 20.66 14.31 28.47
N GLY A 294 21.07 14.08 27.22
CA GLY A 294 21.62 15.10 26.33
C GLY A 294 20.64 16.22 26.00
N ARG A 295 19.37 15.88 25.73
CA ARG A 295 18.31 16.88 25.48
C ARG A 295 17.95 17.70 26.72
N LEU A 296 17.91 17.05 27.88
CA LEU A 296 17.64 17.70 29.17
C LEU A 296 18.85 18.41 29.76
N ASN A 297 20.00 18.38 29.07
CA ASN A 297 21.27 18.97 29.49
C ASN A 297 21.70 18.54 30.91
N GLN A 298 21.55 17.25 31.22
CA GLN A 298 21.84 16.68 32.54
C GLN A 298 23.31 16.84 32.96
N GLU A 299 23.57 16.74 34.27
CA GLU A 299 24.90 16.90 34.85
C GLU A 299 25.90 15.85 34.37
N ALA A 300 27.17 16.25 34.22
CA ALA A 300 28.22 15.37 33.71
C ALA A 300 28.43 14.12 34.60
N SER A 301 28.27 14.27 35.92
CA SER A 301 28.40 13.19 36.91
C SER A 301 27.35 12.09 36.73
N ALA A 302 26.11 12.45 36.36
CA ALA A 302 25.03 11.51 36.09
C ALA A 302 25.31 10.70 34.81
N ILE A 303 25.75 11.38 33.75
CA ILE A 303 26.11 10.73 32.48
C ILE A 303 27.29 9.79 32.69
N GLN A 304 28.30 10.19 33.46
CA GLN A 304 29.48 9.38 33.73
C GLN A 304 29.14 8.10 34.52
N ARG A 305 28.19 8.15 35.47
CA ARG A 305 27.68 6.95 36.16
C ARG A 305 27.02 5.99 35.17
N PHE A 306 26.26 6.52 34.22
CA PHE A 306 25.62 5.75 33.16
C PHE A 306 26.63 5.05 32.24
N LEU A 307 27.68 5.76 31.82
CA LEU A 307 28.76 5.19 31.02
C LEU A 307 29.52 4.09 31.76
N LYS A 308 29.76 4.26 33.07
CA LYS A 308 30.35 3.21 33.92
C LYS A 308 29.45 1.98 34.01
N GLN A 309 28.14 2.15 34.17
CA GLN A 309 27.19 1.04 34.21
C GLN A 309 27.15 0.29 32.87
N MET A 310 27.10 1.02 31.75
CA MET A 310 27.16 0.43 30.41
C MET A 310 28.42 -0.42 30.22
N ALA A 311 29.57 0.05 30.70
CA ALA A 311 30.82 -0.72 30.67
C ALA A 311 30.78 -1.97 31.59
N GLN A 312 30.11 -1.90 32.74
CA GLN A 312 29.90 -3.05 33.63
C GLN A 312 28.99 -4.11 32.99
N ASP A 313 28.01 -3.69 32.19
CA ASP A 313 27.13 -4.57 31.42
C ASP A 313 27.84 -5.16 30.17
N GLY A 314 29.12 -4.84 29.96
CA GLY A 314 29.93 -5.36 28.85
C GLY A 314 29.73 -4.65 27.51
N LEU A 315 29.09 -3.48 27.51
CA LEU A 315 28.78 -2.71 26.31
C LEU A 315 29.81 -1.59 26.09
N GLN A 316 30.28 -1.42 24.85
CA GLN A 316 31.31 -0.42 24.53
C GLN A 316 30.69 0.89 24.02
N LEU A 317 31.27 2.02 24.44
CA LEU A 317 30.82 3.36 24.04
C LEU A 317 30.95 3.60 22.53
N GLN A 318 32.00 3.05 21.91
CA GLN A 318 32.24 3.19 20.47
C GLN A 318 31.14 2.54 19.63
N GLU A 319 30.59 1.41 20.10
CA GLU A 319 29.56 0.64 19.38
C GLU A 319 28.24 1.40 19.21
N LEU A 320 27.95 2.38 20.10
CA LEU A 320 26.77 3.25 19.99
C LEU A 320 26.75 4.06 18.69
N PHE A 321 27.93 4.38 18.14
CA PHE A 321 28.06 5.20 16.94
C PHE A 321 28.29 4.37 15.67
N THR A 322 28.70 3.10 15.79
CA THR A 322 28.98 2.21 14.63
C THR A 322 27.84 1.24 14.34
N ASN A 323 27.21 0.65 15.36
CA ASN A 323 26.31 -0.49 15.18
C ASN A 323 24.82 -0.12 15.23
N LEU A 324 24.49 1.11 15.68
CA LEU A 324 23.09 1.55 15.82
C LEU A 324 22.63 2.40 14.62
N PRO A 325 21.47 2.08 14.01
CA PRO A 325 20.88 2.88 12.94
C PRO A 325 20.12 4.09 13.52
N LEU A 326 20.84 5.02 14.14
CA LEU A 326 20.29 6.28 14.65
C LEU A 326 20.37 7.38 13.58
N CYS A 327 19.37 8.27 13.52
CA CYS A 327 19.41 9.40 12.60
C CYS A 327 20.49 10.41 13.01
N LYS A 328 20.86 11.32 12.08
CA LYS A 328 21.93 12.31 12.31
C LYS A 328 21.67 13.19 13.55
N GLU A 329 20.43 13.61 13.76
CA GLU A 329 20.02 14.39 14.92
C GLU A 329 20.17 13.58 16.22
N ASP A 330 19.71 12.33 16.22
CA ASP A 330 19.80 11.43 17.36
C ASP A 330 21.28 11.19 17.73
N LYS A 331 22.14 10.93 16.73
CA LYS A 331 23.60 10.81 16.89
C LYS A 331 24.24 12.09 17.42
N ALA A 332 23.84 13.26 16.94
CA ALA A 332 24.39 14.55 17.37
C ALA A 332 24.04 14.87 18.84
N VAL A 333 22.80 14.61 19.25
CA VAL A 333 22.36 14.77 20.65
C VAL A 333 23.09 13.80 21.57
N LEU A 334 23.23 12.54 21.14
CA LEU A 334 23.94 11.52 21.90
C LEU A 334 25.43 11.87 22.05
N LEU A 335 26.08 12.35 20.97
CA LEU A 335 27.47 12.82 21.01
C LEU A 335 27.64 14.02 21.95
N ARG A 336 26.67 14.93 21.99
CA ARG A 336 26.68 16.08 22.91
C ARG A 336 26.63 15.60 24.37
N ALA A 337 25.79 14.61 24.68
CA ALA A 337 25.71 14.03 26.03
C ALA A 337 27.03 13.37 26.43
N VAL A 338 27.59 12.54 25.55
CA VAL A 338 28.86 11.82 25.81
C VAL A 338 30.00 12.80 26.01
N ARG A 339 30.14 13.83 25.15
CA ARG A 339 31.19 14.85 25.30
C ARG A 339 31.10 15.67 26.57
N LYS A 340 29.92 15.75 27.19
CA LYS A 340 29.74 16.43 28.48
C LYS A 340 30.40 15.64 29.64
N ALA A 341 30.42 14.31 29.56
CA ALA A 341 31.09 13.45 30.54
C ALA A 341 32.55 13.11 30.14
N GLU A 342 32.81 12.95 28.85
CA GLU A 342 34.11 12.61 28.28
C GLU A 342 34.47 13.60 27.14
N PRO A 343 35.06 14.78 27.46
CA PRO A 343 35.31 15.84 26.48
C PRO A 343 36.24 15.44 25.34
N THR A 344 37.13 14.48 25.59
CA THR A 344 38.11 13.96 24.63
C THR A 344 37.54 12.87 23.72
N PHE A 345 36.28 12.45 23.91
CA PHE A 345 35.65 11.42 23.10
C PHE A 345 35.43 11.90 21.66
N LEU A 346 36.02 11.16 20.73
CA LEU A 346 35.76 11.28 19.31
C LEU A 346 35.06 10.01 18.84
N PRO A 347 33.92 10.12 18.13
CA PRO A 347 33.30 8.94 17.55
C PRO A 347 34.31 8.30 16.59
N PRO A 348 34.38 6.96 16.54
CA PRO A 348 35.20 6.29 15.55
C PRO A 348 34.80 6.83 14.18
N GLN A 349 35.80 7.23 13.38
CA GLN A 349 35.49 7.57 12.00
C GLN A 349 34.80 6.35 11.39
N PRO A 350 33.66 6.51 10.69
CA PRO A 350 33.12 5.42 9.91
C PRO A 350 34.30 4.91 9.09
N PRO A 351 34.57 3.59 9.06
CA PRO A 351 35.68 3.09 8.28
C PRO A 351 35.54 3.75 6.92
N LEU A 352 36.53 4.57 6.53
CA LEU A 352 36.70 4.95 5.13
C LEU A 352 36.43 3.65 4.42
N SER A 353 35.36 3.60 3.63
CA SER A 353 35.01 2.39 2.94
C SER A 353 36.21 2.08 2.05
N SER A 354 37.17 1.34 2.59
CA SER A 354 38.00 0.43 1.84
C SER A 354 36.92 -0.49 1.30
N SER A 355 36.31 -0.08 0.20
CA SER A 355 35.35 -0.85 -0.56
C SER A 355 36.01 -2.20 -0.62
N LYS A 356 35.50 -3.15 0.16
CA LYS A 356 36.06 -4.50 0.13
C LYS A 356 35.69 -4.96 -1.26
N VAL A 357 36.65 -4.80 -2.15
CA VAL A 357 36.47 -5.10 -3.55
C VAL A 357 36.14 -6.58 -3.62
N ASN A 358 35.22 -6.94 -4.51
CA ASN A 358 34.86 -8.33 -4.68
C ASN A 358 36.11 -9.12 -5.13
N SER A 359 36.51 -10.10 -4.32
CA SER A 359 37.70 -10.93 -4.56
C SER A 359 37.40 -12.23 -5.30
N SER A 360 36.17 -12.41 -5.79
CA SER A 360 35.79 -13.58 -6.59
C SER A 360 36.64 -13.68 -7.85
N PRO A 361 37.13 -14.88 -8.24
CA PRO A 361 37.98 -15.04 -9.41
C PRO A 361 37.36 -14.49 -10.69
N LEU A 362 36.03 -14.59 -10.85
CA LEU A 362 35.31 -14.11 -12.04
C LEU A 362 35.11 -12.59 -12.07
N LEU A 363 35.21 -11.93 -10.92
CA LEU A 363 34.93 -10.49 -10.78
C LEU A 363 36.18 -9.67 -10.48
N LYS A 364 37.29 -10.33 -10.15
CA LYS A 364 38.56 -9.68 -9.75
C LYS A 364 39.06 -8.69 -10.81
N GLU A 365 38.96 -9.04 -12.09
CA GLU A 365 39.41 -8.16 -13.18
C GLU A 365 38.53 -6.92 -13.35
N ILE A 366 37.22 -7.02 -13.06
CA ILE A 366 36.26 -5.91 -13.22
C ILE A 366 36.57 -4.78 -12.25
N TYR A 367 37.02 -5.13 -11.04
CA TYR A 367 37.31 -4.17 -9.98
C TYR A 367 38.80 -3.96 -9.71
N SER A 368 39.67 -4.51 -10.56
CA SER A 368 41.12 -4.27 -10.44
C SER A 368 41.43 -2.82 -10.83
N THR A 369 42.34 -2.19 -10.08
CA THR A 369 42.87 -0.85 -10.38
C THR A 369 44.10 -0.88 -11.29
N ASP A 370 44.54 -2.06 -11.71
CA ASP A 370 45.80 -2.27 -12.44
C ASP A 370 45.75 -1.77 -13.90
N LYS A 371 44.55 -1.58 -14.48
CA LYS A 371 44.36 -1.10 -15.85
C LYS A 371 43.42 0.11 -15.90
N PRO A 372 43.75 1.19 -16.64
CA PRO A 372 42.85 2.31 -16.82
C PRO A 372 41.61 1.88 -17.63
N ALA A 373 40.45 1.82 -16.99
CA ALA A 373 39.18 1.50 -17.63
C ALA A 373 38.55 2.77 -18.25
N THR A 374 38.14 2.65 -19.52
CA THR A 374 37.34 3.68 -20.19
C THR A 374 35.86 3.28 -20.12
N TYR A 375 35.09 3.96 -19.28
CA TYR A 375 33.64 3.72 -19.16
C TYR A 375 32.85 4.64 -20.08
N PRO A 376 31.74 4.15 -20.67
CA PRO A 376 30.88 4.97 -21.51
C PRO A 376 30.17 6.05 -20.68
N LYS A 377 29.99 7.22 -21.29
CA LYS A 377 29.18 8.32 -20.79
C LYS A 377 27.85 8.38 -21.53
N GLN A 378 26.88 9.08 -20.95
CA GLN A 378 25.64 9.43 -21.62
C GLN A 378 25.91 10.49 -22.69
N HIS A 379 25.10 10.51 -23.74
CA HIS A 379 25.12 11.55 -24.77
C HIS A 379 24.64 12.94 -24.30
N LEU A 380 23.98 13.03 -23.15
CA LEU A 380 23.38 14.26 -22.62
C LEU A 380 24.36 15.05 -21.74
N PRO A 381 24.36 16.39 -21.83
CA PRO A 381 25.20 17.25 -20.98
C PRO A 381 24.66 17.32 -19.54
N LEU A 382 25.49 17.82 -18.63
CA LEU A 382 25.21 17.83 -17.20
C LEU A 382 23.92 18.59 -16.86
N GLU A 383 23.72 19.78 -17.42
CA GLU A 383 22.53 20.60 -17.12
C GLU A 383 21.23 19.92 -17.58
N THR A 384 21.22 19.30 -18.76
CA THR A 384 20.04 18.53 -19.22
C THR A 384 19.74 17.36 -18.28
N LEU A 385 20.77 16.65 -17.79
CA LEU A 385 20.56 15.55 -16.83
C LEU A 385 20.04 16.05 -15.47
N LYS A 386 20.44 17.25 -15.04
CA LYS A 386 19.89 17.89 -13.83
C LYS A 386 18.42 18.27 -13.99
N ASP A 387 18.05 18.84 -15.15
CA ASP A 387 16.66 19.19 -15.46
C ASP A 387 15.77 17.94 -15.49
N LEU A 388 16.26 16.86 -16.12
CA LEU A 388 15.60 15.56 -16.15
C LEU A 388 15.44 14.94 -14.75
N PHE A 389 16.44 15.10 -13.88
CA PHE A 389 16.31 14.70 -12.47
C PHE A 389 15.19 15.47 -11.77
N GLN A 390 15.10 16.79 -11.97
CA GLN A 390 14.03 17.60 -11.36
C GLN A 390 12.64 17.18 -11.87
N GLN A 391 12.51 16.87 -13.16
CA GLN A 391 11.28 16.32 -13.72
C GLN A 391 10.91 14.98 -13.07
N GLN A 392 11.85 14.03 -12.98
CA GLN A 392 11.62 12.74 -12.33
C GLN A 392 11.27 12.89 -10.85
N LEU A 393 11.96 13.79 -10.13
CA LEU A 393 11.69 14.06 -8.73
C LEU A 393 10.26 14.58 -8.53
N SER A 394 9.80 15.50 -9.38
CA SER A 394 8.43 16.01 -9.34
C SER A 394 7.38 14.92 -9.59
N VAL A 395 7.66 13.99 -10.51
CA VAL A 395 6.82 12.83 -10.82
C VAL A 395 6.72 11.90 -9.60
N GLU A 396 7.85 11.55 -8.98
CA GLU A 396 7.83 10.68 -7.80
C GLU A 396 7.21 11.36 -6.58
N MET A 397 7.40 12.67 -6.40
CA MET A 397 6.76 13.44 -5.34
C MET A 397 5.23 13.49 -5.50
N ALA A 398 4.72 13.52 -6.74
CA ALA A 398 3.30 13.45 -7.03
C ALA A 398 2.70 12.06 -6.83
N THR A 399 3.54 11.01 -6.73
CA THR A 399 3.21 9.58 -6.54
C THR A 399 2.43 8.92 -7.69
N VAL A 400 1.71 9.69 -8.50
CA VAL A 400 0.95 9.23 -9.67
C VAL A 400 1.22 10.09 -10.90
N VAL A 401 1.07 9.48 -12.07
CA VAL A 401 1.21 10.14 -13.38
C VAL A 401 -0.09 10.00 -14.14
N THR A 402 -0.62 11.14 -14.61
CA THR A 402 -1.77 11.16 -15.51
C THR A 402 -1.30 11.21 -16.96
N VAL A 403 -1.80 10.29 -17.78
CA VAL A 403 -1.43 10.11 -19.18
C VAL A 403 -2.68 10.17 -20.04
N GLU A 404 -2.58 10.81 -21.20
CA GLU A 404 -3.67 10.84 -22.18
C GLU A 404 -3.82 9.48 -22.88
N SER A 405 -5.07 9.04 -23.01
CA SER A 405 -5.45 7.82 -23.72
C SER A 405 -5.31 8.04 -25.22
N VAL A 406 -4.68 7.08 -25.91
CA VAL A 406 -4.57 7.09 -27.38
C VAL A 406 -5.81 6.59 -28.10
N GLU A 407 -6.78 6.02 -27.38
CA GLU A 407 -8.04 5.53 -27.95
C GLU A 407 -8.86 6.71 -28.51
N THR A 408 -9.36 6.57 -29.75
CA THR A 408 -10.13 7.63 -30.41
C THR A 408 -11.28 8.12 -29.54
N ALA A 409 -11.31 9.43 -29.27
CA ALA A 409 -12.37 10.02 -28.47
C ALA A 409 -13.74 9.86 -29.18
N PRO A 410 -14.80 9.46 -28.46
CA PRO A 410 -16.14 9.47 -29.04
C PRO A 410 -16.58 10.90 -29.36
N SER A 411 -17.53 11.01 -30.28
CA SER A 411 -18.21 12.28 -30.55
C SER A 411 -18.87 12.78 -29.26
N LEU A 412 -18.83 14.11 -29.03
CA LEU A 412 -19.43 14.74 -27.87
C LEU A 412 -20.95 14.78 -28.01
N THR A 413 -21.60 13.63 -27.91
CA THR A 413 -23.05 13.51 -27.90
C THR A 413 -23.60 14.00 -26.56
N LYS A 414 -24.91 14.33 -26.53
CA LYS A 414 -25.61 14.68 -25.29
C LYS A 414 -25.46 13.57 -24.23
N GLU A 415 -25.43 12.32 -24.65
CA GLU A 415 -25.25 11.14 -23.79
C GLU A 415 -23.86 11.11 -23.13
N VAL A 416 -22.79 11.34 -23.89
CA VAL A 416 -21.42 11.37 -23.36
C VAL A 416 -21.26 12.52 -22.36
N LEU A 417 -21.78 13.71 -22.68
CA LEU A 417 -21.74 14.87 -21.77
C LEU A 417 -22.52 14.61 -20.48
N GLN A 418 -23.71 14.01 -20.59
CA GLN A 418 -24.51 13.64 -19.44
C GLN A 418 -23.83 12.55 -18.59
N ALA A 419 -23.26 11.52 -19.22
CA ALA A 419 -22.52 10.46 -18.53
C ALA A 419 -21.32 11.01 -17.75
N ARG A 420 -20.54 11.92 -18.36
CA ARG A 420 -19.43 12.61 -17.70
C ARG A 420 -19.89 13.46 -16.53
N LYS A 421 -20.97 14.23 -16.71
CA LYS A 421 -21.56 15.03 -15.64
C LYS A 421 -22.01 14.15 -14.46
N THR A 422 -22.76 13.08 -14.74
CA THR A 422 -23.23 12.14 -13.71
C THR A 422 -22.05 11.43 -13.02
N LEU A 423 -21.02 11.02 -13.75
CA LEU A 423 -19.83 10.41 -13.16
C LEU A 423 -19.08 11.39 -12.25
N GLN A 424 -18.97 12.65 -12.65
CA GLN A 424 -18.36 13.70 -11.83
C GLN A 424 -19.16 13.96 -10.55
N GLU A 425 -20.48 14.10 -10.64
CA GLU A 425 -21.38 14.27 -9.49
C GLU A 425 -21.32 13.09 -8.51
N LEU A 426 -21.22 11.86 -9.05
CA LEU A 426 -21.05 10.66 -8.24
C LEU A 426 -19.71 10.66 -7.52
N ARG A 427 -18.62 11.04 -8.19
CA ARG A 427 -17.28 11.09 -7.59
C ARG A 427 -17.18 12.11 -6.47
N THR A 428 -17.69 13.33 -6.68
CA THR A 428 -17.68 14.36 -5.63
C THR A 428 -18.46 13.90 -4.41
N ARG A 429 -19.61 13.25 -4.61
CA ARG A 429 -20.40 12.67 -3.53
C ARG A 429 -19.65 11.53 -2.82
N TRP A 430 -19.03 10.61 -3.58
CA TRP A 430 -18.28 9.51 -2.99
C TRP A 430 -17.07 9.99 -2.22
N GLU A 431 -16.41 11.07 -2.66
CA GLU A 431 -15.29 11.66 -1.94
C GLU A 431 -15.69 12.11 -0.53
N GLU A 432 -16.80 12.84 -0.41
CA GLU A 432 -17.37 13.27 0.88
C GLU A 432 -17.79 12.08 1.75
N GLU A 433 -18.56 11.14 1.17
CA GLU A 433 -19.06 9.96 1.90
C GLU A 433 -17.91 9.05 2.37
N LEU A 434 -16.87 8.86 1.55
CA LEU A 434 -15.69 8.05 1.89
C LEU A 434 -14.85 8.71 2.98
N CYS A 435 -14.67 10.03 2.92
CA CYS A 435 -13.98 10.78 3.96
C CYS A 435 -14.66 10.58 5.32
N LEU A 436 -16.00 10.73 5.39
CA LEU A 436 -16.78 10.48 6.60
C LEU A 436 -16.66 9.02 7.08
N ALA A 437 -16.72 8.05 6.17
CA ALA A 437 -16.59 6.63 6.51
C ALA A 437 -15.18 6.28 7.04
N LEU A 438 -14.14 6.93 6.50
CA LEU A 438 -12.77 6.80 6.98
C LEU A 438 -12.61 7.38 8.38
N GLN A 439 -13.17 8.55 8.66
CA GLN A 439 -13.17 9.15 10.01
C GLN A 439 -13.79 8.20 11.04
N GLN A 440 -14.98 7.65 10.73
CA GLN A 440 -15.65 6.68 11.60
C GLN A 440 -14.82 5.41 11.79
N THR A 441 -14.11 4.96 10.75
CA THR A 441 -13.22 3.80 10.82
C THR A 441 -12.00 4.08 11.71
N LYS A 442 -11.38 5.26 11.56
CA LYS A 442 -10.28 5.72 12.42
C LYS A 442 -10.72 5.80 13.88
N ASP A 443 -11.90 6.32 14.18
CA ASP A 443 -12.43 6.38 15.54
C ASP A 443 -12.63 4.99 16.16
N ARG A 444 -13.17 4.04 15.38
CA ARG A 444 -13.35 2.64 15.84
C ARG A 444 -12.01 1.97 16.14
N GLU A 445 -11.03 2.13 15.24
CA GLU A 445 -9.68 1.59 15.42
C GLU A 445 -8.95 2.29 16.58
N ALA A 446 -9.17 3.59 16.80
CA ALA A 446 -8.63 4.34 17.94
C ALA A 446 -9.20 3.83 19.26
N GLN A 447 -10.51 3.58 19.31
CA GLN A 447 -11.15 2.97 20.49
C GLN A 447 -10.63 1.56 20.77
N ALA A 448 -10.32 0.77 19.73
CA ALA A 448 -9.70 -0.54 19.90
C ALA A 448 -8.29 -0.42 20.51
N ALA A 449 -7.48 0.55 20.06
CA ALA A 449 -6.18 0.85 20.62
C ALA A 449 -6.26 1.33 22.08
N ARG A 450 -7.22 2.20 22.41
CA ARG A 450 -7.50 2.66 23.79
C ARG A 450 -7.96 1.53 24.72
N LYS A 451 -8.47 0.42 24.19
CA LYS A 451 -8.79 -0.79 24.96
C LYS A 451 -7.56 -1.67 25.20
N GLY A 452 -6.38 -1.28 24.72
CA GLY A 452 -5.13 -2.02 24.84
C GLY A 452 -4.97 -3.14 23.82
N ARG A 453 -5.60 -3.02 22.64
CA ARG A 453 -5.41 -3.97 21.51
C ARG A 453 -4.69 -3.26 20.37
N PRO A 454 -3.61 -3.81 19.79
CA PRO A 454 -3.00 -3.23 18.60
C PRO A 454 -4.02 -3.21 17.46
N SER A 455 -4.22 -2.04 16.87
CA SER A 455 -5.24 -1.75 15.86
C SER A 455 -4.61 -1.14 14.61
N LEU A 456 -5.40 -0.92 13.55
CA LEU A 456 -4.91 -0.28 12.33
C LEU A 456 -4.84 1.25 12.41
N PHE A 457 -5.25 1.83 13.55
CA PHE A 457 -5.33 3.27 13.75
C PHE A 457 -4.08 4.05 13.35
N PRO A 458 -2.86 3.74 13.85
CA PRO A 458 -1.69 4.56 13.52
C PRO A 458 -1.39 4.54 12.02
N TYR A 459 -1.61 3.41 11.33
CA TYR A 459 -1.37 3.31 9.89
C TYR A 459 -2.37 4.14 9.07
N LEU A 460 -3.63 4.23 9.51
CA LEU A 460 -4.65 5.10 8.90
C LEU A 460 -4.41 6.60 9.15
N CYS A 461 -3.47 6.94 10.04
CA CYS A 461 -3.08 8.32 10.32
C CYS A 461 -1.79 8.73 9.61
N LEU A 462 -1.14 7.83 8.86
CA LEU A 462 0.09 8.15 8.11
C LEU A 462 -0.15 9.03 6.90
N LEU A 463 -1.33 8.91 6.29
CA LEU A 463 -1.78 9.72 5.16
C LEU A 463 -3.02 10.52 5.57
N SER A 464 -3.27 11.61 4.85
CA SER A 464 -4.50 12.37 5.03
C SER A 464 -5.73 11.58 4.57
N GLU A 465 -6.90 11.92 5.11
CA GLU A 465 -8.16 11.28 4.72
C GLU A 465 -8.51 11.52 3.25
N GLY A 466 -8.17 12.69 2.71
CA GLY A 466 -8.31 12.99 1.28
C GLY A 466 -7.44 12.09 0.41
N GLU A 467 -6.18 11.86 0.79
CA GLU A 467 -5.28 10.98 0.03
C GLU A 467 -5.73 9.52 0.06
N LEU A 468 -6.18 9.02 1.21
CA LEU A 468 -6.77 7.68 1.32
C LEU A 468 -8.04 7.55 0.48
N THR A 469 -8.87 8.60 0.46
CA THR A 469 -10.08 8.66 -0.38
C THR A 469 -9.72 8.60 -1.85
N GLN A 470 -8.75 9.40 -2.28
CA GLN A 470 -8.29 9.42 -3.66
C GLN A 470 -7.67 8.09 -4.09
N LEU A 471 -6.91 7.42 -3.21
CA LEU A 471 -6.41 6.06 -3.44
C LEU A 471 -7.53 5.07 -3.73
N MET A 472 -8.59 5.09 -2.91
CA MET A 472 -9.74 4.20 -3.08
C MET A 472 -10.52 4.51 -4.36
N LEU A 473 -10.71 5.78 -4.71
CA LEU A 473 -11.36 6.19 -5.97
C LEU A 473 -10.53 5.82 -7.20
N GLN A 474 -9.20 5.95 -7.14
CA GLN A 474 -8.29 5.49 -8.19
C GLN A 474 -8.38 3.97 -8.37
N ALA A 475 -8.40 3.20 -7.27
CA ALA A 475 -8.56 1.75 -7.33
C ALA A 475 -9.92 1.34 -7.91
N LEU A 476 -11.00 2.07 -7.58
CA LEU A 476 -12.33 1.86 -8.18
C LEU A 476 -12.33 2.11 -9.69
N GLN A 477 -11.62 3.15 -10.15
CA GLN A 477 -11.56 3.54 -11.55
C GLN A 477 -10.86 2.50 -12.43
N VAL A 478 -9.79 1.88 -11.92
CA VAL A 478 -8.96 0.91 -12.66
C VAL A 478 -9.48 -0.53 -12.49
N LEU A 479 -10.49 -0.74 -11.64
CA LEU A 479 -11.03 -2.08 -11.35
C LEU A 479 -11.60 -2.73 -12.62
N PRO A 480 -11.17 -3.95 -13.00
CA PRO A 480 -11.64 -4.60 -14.21
C PRO A 480 -13.12 -4.97 -14.10
N GLN A 481 -13.84 -4.96 -15.23
CA GLN A 481 -15.27 -5.29 -15.31
C GLN A 481 -15.61 -6.69 -14.76
N GLN A 482 -14.65 -7.62 -14.86
CA GLN A 482 -14.80 -8.99 -14.36
C GLN A 482 -14.61 -9.10 -12.84
N GLY A 483 -14.10 -8.04 -12.22
CA GLY A 483 -13.67 -7.99 -10.84
C GLY A 483 -12.24 -8.50 -10.64
N GLU A 484 -11.71 -8.21 -9.45
CA GLU A 484 -10.37 -8.59 -9.03
C GLU A 484 -10.40 -9.41 -7.74
N SER A 485 -9.40 -10.27 -7.53
CA SER A 485 -9.21 -10.97 -6.27
C SER A 485 -9.13 -9.98 -5.11
N LEU A 486 -9.96 -10.16 -4.08
CA LEU A 486 -9.93 -9.28 -2.90
C LEU A 486 -8.55 -9.24 -2.24
N LEU A 487 -7.83 -10.36 -2.26
CA LEU A 487 -6.47 -10.43 -1.71
C LEU A 487 -5.48 -9.59 -2.52
N SER A 488 -5.58 -9.62 -3.86
CA SER A 488 -4.74 -8.82 -4.77
C SER A 488 -4.98 -7.32 -4.54
N LEU A 489 -6.25 -6.91 -4.57
CA LEU A 489 -6.65 -5.52 -4.36
C LEU A 489 -6.25 -5.01 -2.96
N ALA A 490 -6.41 -5.84 -1.92
CA ALA A 490 -6.00 -5.48 -0.56
C ALA A 490 -4.47 -5.33 -0.44
N GLN A 491 -3.70 -6.22 -1.05
CA GLN A 491 -2.24 -6.10 -1.05
C GLN A 491 -1.78 -4.84 -1.80
N GLU A 492 -2.41 -4.55 -2.94
CA GLU A 492 -2.11 -3.37 -3.75
C GLU A 492 -2.42 -2.06 -3.01
N LEU A 493 -3.63 -1.92 -2.46
CA LEU A 493 -4.02 -0.74 -1.68
C LEU A 493 -3.07 -0.53 -0.48
N GLY A 494 -2.76 -1.60 0.26
CA GLY A 494 -1.84 -1.52 1.39
C GLY A 494 -0.42 -1.08 0.98
N MET A 495 0.08 -1.58 -0.16
CA MET A 495 1.40 -1.21 -0.67
C MET A 495 1.44 0.23 -1.18
N ARG A 496 0.37 0.71 -1.83
CA ARG A 496 0.26 2.11 -2.26
C ARG A 496 0.34 3.07 -1.07
N ILE A 497 -0.32 2.75 0.05
CA ILE A 497 -0.22 3.55 1.29
C ILE A 497 1.22 3.58 1.80
N PHE A 498 1.87 2.42 1.89
CA PHE A 498 3.25 2.32 2.35
C PHE A 498 4.18 3.16 1.48
N ASN A 499 4.10 3.03 0.15
CA ASN A 499 4.94 3.78 -0.78
C ASN A 499 4.72 5.30 -0.66
N ARG A 500 3.47 5.76 -0.60
CA ARG A 500 3.17 7.20 -0.44
C ARG A 500 3.66 7.74 0.90
N HIS A 501 3.50 6.98 1.97
CA HIS A 501 4.01 7.38 3.28
C HIS A 501 5.55 7.51 3.27
N VAL A 502 6.26 6.55 2.66
CA VAL A 502 7.72 6.62 2.53
C VAL A 502 8.15 7.87 1.74
N VAL A 503 7.48 8.18 0.64
CA VAL A 503 7.74 9.39 -0.15
C VAL A 503 7.49 10.65 0.69
N GLN A 504 6.32 10.78 1.34
CA GLN A 504 6.02 11.95 2.18
C GLN A 504 7.02 12.13 3.32
N ARG A 505 7.45 11.03 3.97
CA ARG A 505 8.42 11.13 5.05
C ARG A 505 9.77 11.65 4.55
N LYS A 506 10.21 11.22 3.37
CA LYS A 506 11.42 11.74 2.72
C LYS A 506 11.30 13.21 2.32
N GLN A 507 10.09 13.66 1.94
CA GLN A 507 9.81 15.06 1.62
C GLN A 507 9.84 15.96 2.86
N LEU A 508 9.35 15.46 3.99
CA LEU A 508 9.33 16.20 5.25
C LEU A 508 10.71 16.23 5.94
N SER A 509 11.65 15.38 5.53
CA SER A 509 13.02 15.36 6.02
C SER A 509 13.98 16.03 5.02
N ASP A 510 15.18 16.38 5.48
CA ASP A 510 16.26 16.90 4.62
C ASP A 510 16.81 15.85 3.63
N GLU A 511 16.19 14.67 3.53
CA GLU A 511 16.63 13.57 2.67
C GLU A 511 16.49 13.91 1.18
N VAL A 512 15.43 14.63 0.75
CA VAL A 512 15.25 15.01 -0.66
C VAL A 512 16.33 16.01 -1.10
N GLN A 513 16.63 17.02 -0.29
CA GLN A 513 17.70 17.98 -0.61
C GLN A 513 19.07 17.30 -0.62
N ALA A 514 19.37 16.47 0.38
CA ALA A 514 20.62 15.72 0.42
C ALA A 514 20.76 14.76 -0.78
N LEU A 515 19.65 14.13 -1.21
CA LEU A 515 19.60 13.30 -2.40
C LEU A 515 19.93 14.11 -3.66
N GLN A 516 19.31 15.28 -3.83
CA GLN A 516 19.56 16.17 -4.96
C GLN A 516 21.02 16.59 -5.05
N GLU A 517 21.61 17.06 -3.94
CA GLU A 517 23.02 17.49 -3.91
C GLU A 517 23.98 16.34 -4.25
N ARG A 518 23.71 15.14 -3.73
CA ARG A 518 24.50 13.94 -4.04
C ARG A 518 24.31 13.50 -5.48
N TYR A 519 23.08 13.53 -5.99
CA TYR A 519 22.77 13.14 -7.37
C TYR A 519 23.42 14.06 -8.38
N PHE A 520 23.43 15.38 -8.13
CA PHE A 520 24.11 16.34 -9.00
C PHE A 520 25.62 16.08 -9.08
N LYS A 521 26.25 15.71 -7.95
CA LYS A 521 27.66 15.27 -7.95
C LYS A 521 27.86 13.97 -8.73
N TYR A 522 26.94 13.01 -8.58
CA TYR A 522 26.96 11.74 -9.31
C TYR A 522 26.85 11.91 -10.83
N LEU A 523 26.03 12.86 -11.30
CA LEU A 523 25.87 13.13 -12.73
C LEU A 523 27.17 13.55 -13.42
N HIS A 524 28.17 14.07 -12.70
CA HIS A 524 29.49 14.34 -13.29
C HIS A 524 30.17 13.07 -13.83
N LEU A 525 29.85 11.89 -13.33
CA LEU A 525 30.32 10.63 -13.91
C LEU A 525 29.67 10.33 -15.26
N LEU A 526 28.36 10.59 -15.38
CA LEU A 526 27.54 10.19 -16.51
C LEU A 526 27.53 11.20 -17.66
N ALA A 527 27.62 12.50 -17.36
CA ALA A 527 27.42 13.58 -18.34
C ALA A 527 28.52 13.66 -19.41
N SER A 528 28.14 13.95 -20.66
CA SER A 528 29.05 14.00 -21.82
C SER A 528 30.12 15.09 -21.74
N ASP A 529 29.82 16.22 -21.10
CA ASP A 529 30.60 17.45 -21.05
C ASP A 529 31.49 17.58 -19.81
N THR A 530 31.52 16.57 -18.93
CA THR A 530 32.32 16.57 -17.70
C THR A 530 33.55 15.68 -17.81
N GLN A 531 34.49 15.80 -16.86
CA GLN A 531 35.56 14.82 -16.65
C GLN A 531 35.66 14.49 -15.16
N VAL A 532 35.94 13.22 -14.84
CA VAL A 532 36.12 12.76 -13.45
C VAL A 532 37.57 12.32 -13.28
N VAL A 533 38.20 12.75 -12.19
CA VAL A 533 39.63 12.49 -11.88
C VAL A 533 39.92 10.99 -11.79
N MET A 534 38.97 10.20 -11.31
CA MET A 534 39.08 8.74 -11.25
C MET A 534 37.86 8.10 -11.94
N SER A 535 38.14 7.30 -12.98
CA SER A 535 37.14 6.45 -13.64
C SER A 535 36.69 5.35 -12.67
N ARG A 536 35.40 5.30 -12.33
CA ARG A 536 34.82 4.35 -11.37
C ARG A 536 33.48 3.86 -11.89
N LEU A 537 33.02 2.70 -11.41
CA LEU A 537 31.67 2.25 -11.69
C LEU A 537 30.63 3.16 -11.00
N PRO A 538 29.40 3.27 -11.52
CA PRO A 538 28.36 4.14 -10.95
C PRO A 538 28.10 3.93 -9.46
N ARG A 539 28.06 2.67 -8.99
CA ARG A 539 27.88 2.34 -7.57
C ARG A 539 29.06 2.80 -6.72
N GLU A 540 30.29 2.51 -7.14
CA GLU A 540 31.51 2.92 -6.42
C GLU A 540 31.64 4.43 -6.34
N HIS A 541 31.29 5.14 -7.42
CA HIS A 541 31.26 6.60 -7.41
C HIS A 541 30.19 7.12 -6.45
N TRP A 542 28.98 6.55 -6.50
CA TRP A 542 27.90 6.91 -5.60
C TRP A 542 28.26 6.71 -4.13
N GLU A 543 28.83 5.56 -3.76
CA GLU A 543 29.31 5.25 -2.40
C GLU A 543 30.42 6.21 -1.97
N ALA A 544 31.36 6.55 -2.85
CA ALA A 544 32.47 7.45 -2.56
C ALA A 544 32.05 8.92 -2.35
N LEU A 545 30.91 9.35 -2.89
CA LEU A 545 30.31 10.65 -2.58
C LEU A 545 29.80 10.74 -1.13
N GLY A 546 29.91 9.65 -0.36
CA GLY A 546 29.52 9.54 1.04
C GLY A 546 28.16 8.88 1.20
N THR A 547 27.96 8.14 2.29
CA THR A 547 26.66 7.56 2.62
C THR A 547 25.73 8.64 3.15
N SER A 548 24.76 9.07 2.34
CA SER A 548 23.51 9.55 2.92
C SER A 548 22.86 8.31 3.56
N GLU A 549 22.96 8.19 4.87
CA GLU A 549 22.24 7.19 5.68
C GLU A 549 20.74 7.47 5.54
N ALA A 550 20.16 7.16 4.36
CA ALA A 550 18.72 7.09 4.22
C ALA A 550 18.25 6.06 5.24
N SER A 551 17.34 6.47 6.12
CA SER A 551 16.79 5.61 7.15
C SER A 551 16.27 4.33 6.49
N GLN A 552 16.74 3.16 6.93
CA GLN A 552 16.28 1.89 6.34
C GLN A 552 14.77 1.76 6.53
N ASP A 553 14.02 1.94 5.45
CA ASP A 553 12.60 1.73 5.40
C ASP A 553 12.30 0.24 5.51
N GLN A 554 12.14 -0.23 6.74
CA GLN A 554 11.72 -1.60 6.99
C GLN A 554 10.31 -1.79 6.40
N PRO A 555 10.15 -2.72 5.43
CA PRO A 555 8.85 -2.93 4.83
C PRO A 555 7.88 -3.48 5.87
N TRP A 556 6.63 -3.03 5.82
CA TRP A 556 5.60 -3.56 6.70
C TRP A 556 5.39 -5.07 6.50
N PRO A 557 5.08 -5.81 7.57
CA PRO A 557 4.73 -7.23 7.45
C PRO A 557 3.58 -7.42 6.46
N LEU A 558 3.67 -8.42 5.57
CA LEU A 558 2.64 -8.65 4.53
C LEU A 558 1.23 -8.81 5.11
N ALA A 559 1.11 -9.47 6.27
CA ALA A 559 -0.17 -9.63 6.94
C ALA A 559 -0.81 -8.28 7.32
N LEU A 560 0.01 -7.30 7.72
CA LEU A 560 -0.43 -5.94 8.03
C LEU A 560 -0.84 -5.20 6.76
N VAL A 561 -0.02 -5.25 5.71
CA VAL A 561 -0.32 -4.63 4.40
C VAL A 561 -1.68 -5.10 3.88
N VAL A 562 -1.91 -6.42 3.87
CA VAL A 562 -3.18 -7.02 3.43
C VAL A 562 -4.33 -6.64 4.37
N GLN A 563 -4.12 -6.61 5.68
CA GLN A 563 -5.16 -6.23 6.63
C GLN A 563 -5.60 -4.78 6.46
N LEU A 564 -4.65 -3.86 6.25
CA LEU A 564 -4.89 -2.44 6.00
C LEU A 564 -5.66 -2.23 4.69
N GLY A 565 -5.18 -2.78 3.58
CA GLY A 565 -5.86 -2.64 2.30
C GLY A 565 -7.22 -3.35 2.25
N LYS A 566 -7.40 -4.43 3.02
CA LYS A 566 -8.73 -5.04 3.20
C LYS A 566 -9.69 -4.07 3.88
N GLN A 567 -9.29 -3.37 4.94
CA GLN A 567 -10.18 -2.38 5.58
C GLN A 567 -10.60 -1.30 4.60
N LEU A 568 -9.67 -0.77 3.79
CA LEU A 568 -10.02 0.23 2.77
C LEU A 568 -10.96 -0.33 1.70
N ALA A 569 -10.71 -1.55 1.22
CA ALA A 569 -11.61 -2.20 0.26
C ALA A 569 -13.03 -2.37 0.84
N GLU A 570 -13.16 -2.75 2.13
CA GLU A 570 -14.46 -2.87 2.78
C GLU A 570 -15.15 -1.51 2.98
N VAL A 571 -14.41 -0.45 3.33
CA VAL A 571 -14.93 0.93 3.39
C VAL A 571 -15.44 1.35 2.02
N LEU A 572 -14.66 1.11 0.97
CA LEU A 572 -15.05 1.40 -0.42
C LEU A 572 -16.35 0.68 -0.80
N VAL A 573 -16.49 -0.61 -0.47
CA VAL A 573 -17.69 -1.41 -0.77
C VAL A 573 -18.93 -0.92 -0.02
N GLN A 574 -18.78 -0.55 1.25
CA GLN A 574 -19.90 -0.16 2.11
C GLN A 574 -20.43 1.24 1.78
N THR A 575 -19.54 2.12 1.33
CA THR A 575 -19.83 3.54 1.15
C THR A 575 -20.24 3.87 -0.28
N VAL A 576 -19.51 3.40 -1.29
CA VAL A 576 -19.74 3.81 -2.69
C VAL A 576 -21.04 3.23 -3.24
N LYS A 577 -22.02 4.10 -3.43
CA LYS A 577 -23.36 3.76 -3.93
C LYS A 577 -23.76 4.64 -5.12
N MET A 578 -24.54 4.07 -6.03
CA MET A 578 -25.09 4.79 -7.18
C MET A 578 -26.61 4.59 -7.28
N PRO A 579 -27.34 5.47 -7.97
CA PRO A 579 -28.75 5.23 -8.31
C PRO A 579 -28.95 3.93 -9.09
N SER A 580 -30.02 3.18 -8.79
CA SER A 580 -30.37 1.98 -9.54
C SER A 580 -30.75 2.27 -11.00
N ASN A 581 -31.32 3.45 -11.28
CA ASN A 581 -31.70 3.91 -12.61
C ASN A 581 -31.12 5.30 -12.86
N LEU A 582 -30.16 5.40 -13.79
CA LEU A 582 -29.50 6.67 -14.13
C LEU A 582 -30.43 7.66 -14.89
N ALA A 583 -31.60 7.21 -15.36
CA ALA A 583 -32.53 7.99 -16.18
C ALA A 583 -33.75 8.56 -15.43
N GLN A 584 -33.96 8.21 -14.15
CA GLN A 584 -35.12 8.70 -13.36
C GLN A 584 -34.79 9.98 -12.57
N PRO A 585 -35.77 10.80 -12.15
CA PRO A 585 -35.54 11.96 -11.27
C PRO A 585 -35.04 11.54 -9.86
N GLN A 586 -34.23 12.39 -9.22
CA GLN A 586 -33.48 12.06 -7.98
C GLN A 586 -34.37 11.67 -6.77
N ASP A 587 -35.60 12.18 -6.67
CA ASP A 587 -36.43 12.07 -5.45
C ASP A 587 -37.01 10.67 -5.15
N THR A 588 -36.83 9.68 -6.03
CA THR A 588 -37.37 8.30 -5.84
C THR A 588 -36.34 7.19 -6.04
N GLN A 589 -35.06 7.52 -6.17
CA GLN A 589 -34.03 6.55 -6.55
C GLN A 589 -33.52 5.73 -5.37
N LYS A 590 -33.67 4.41 -5.46
CA LYS A 590 -33.00 3.47 -4.55
C LYS A 590 -31.51 3.44 -4.87
N LEU A 591 -30.67 3.71 -3.86
CA LEU A 591 -29.22 3.60 -3.97
C LEU A 591 -28.80 2.12 -3.90
N ILE A 592 -27.93 1.71 -4.82
CA ILE A 592 -27.32 0.38 -4.90
C ILE A 592 -25.80 0.48 -4.71
N PRO A 593 -25.14 -0.52 -4.09
CA PRO A 593 -23.68 -0.56 -4.01
C PRO A 593 -23.04 -0.63 -5.40
N VAL A 594 -21.96 0.12 -5.60
CA VAL A 594 -21.17 0.05 -6.85
C VAL A 594 -20.34 -1.22 -6.90
N LEU A 595 -19.88 -1.73 -5.75
CA LEU A 595 -19.07 -2.94 -5.64
C LEU A 595 -19.82 -4.02 -4.86
N TYR A 596 -19.61 -5.29 -5.23
CA TYR A 596 -20.15 -6.44 -4.51
C TYR A 596 -19.16 -7.60 -4.45
N HIS A 597 -19.26 -8.37 -3.38
CA HIS A 597 -18.48 -9.59 -3.20
C HIS A 597 -19.09 -10.74 -3.99
N VAL A 598 -18.27 -11.39 -4.79
CA VAL A 598 -18.61 -12.62 -5.52
C VAL A 598 -17.61 -13.69 -5.12
N TYR A 599 -18.08 -14.92 -5.00
CA TYR A 599 -17.19 -16.06 -4.80
C TYR A 599 -17.11 -16.87 -6.08
N SER A 600 -15.89 -17.20 -6.50
CA SER A 600 -15.63 -18.08 -7.64
C SER A 600 -14.74 -19.23 -7.21
N PHE A 601 -14.89 -20.38 -7.87
CA PHE A 601 -13.99 -21.50 -7.67
C PHE A 601 -12.86 -21.44 -8.70
N GLN A 602 -11.63 -21.27 -8.23
CA GLN A 602 -10.44 -21.52 -9.03
C GLN A 602 -9.91 -22.91 -8.67
N SER A 603 -10.05 -23.84 -9.61
CA SER A 603 -9.82 -25.26 -9.39
C SER A 603 -10.67 -25.80 -8.22
N PHE A 604 -10.06 -26.09 -7.07
CA PHE A 604 -10.73 -26.61 -5.87
C PHE A 604 -10.87 -25.58 -4.75
N ARG A 605 -10.34 -24.36 -4.93
CA ARG A 605 -10.34 -23.32 -3.89
C ARG A 605 -11.37 -22.24 -4.22
N GLN A 606 -12.21 -21.93 -3.25
CA GLN A 606 -13.10 -20.78 -3.32
C GLN A 606 -12.28 -19.50 -3.09
N ILE A 607 -12.36 -18.56 -4.03
CA ILE A 607 -11.71 -17.25 -3.95
C ILE A 607 -12.77 -16.15 -3.92
N GLY A 608 -12.51 -15.11 -3.11
CA GLY A 608 -13.34 -13.91 -3.06
C GLY A 608 -12.89 -12.91 -4.13
N ILE A 609 -13.83 -12.46 -4.95
CA ILE A 609 -13.65 -11.49 -6.02
C ILE A 609 -14.50 -10.27 -5.70
N LEU A 610 -13.94 -9.08 -5.87
CA LEU A 610 -14.68 -7.83 -5.80
C LEU A 610 -15.03 -7.36 -7.20
N LYS A 611 -16.32 -7.21 -7.49
CA LYS A 611 -16.82 -6.93 -8.84
C LYS A 611 -17.63 -5.63 -8.90
N PRO A 612 -17.42 -4.79 -9.93
CA PRO A 612 -18.24 -3.59 -10.13
C PRO A 612 -19.64 -3.91 -10.68
N HIS A 613 -20.59 -3.04 -10.35
CA HIS A 613 -21.96 -3.11 -10.84
C HIS A 613 -21.99 -2.85 -12.36
N PRO A 614 -22.73 -3.64 -13.16
CA PRO A 614 -22.77 -3.47 -14.62
C PRO A 614 -23.18 -2.06 -15.08
N ALA A 615 -24.11 -1.42 -14.36
CA ALA A 615 -24.51 -0.03 -14.67
C ALA A 615 -23.36 0.98 -14.46
N PHE A 616 -22.47 0.75 -13.49
CA PHE A 616 -21.29 1.58 -13.29
C PHE A 616 -20.28 1.38 -14.43
N VAL A 617 -20.06 0.13 -14.84
CA VAL A 617 -19.21 -0.19 -15.98
C VAL A 617 -19.72 0.49 -17.26
N GLN A 618 -21.02 0.40 -17.53
CA GLN A 618 -21.64 1.06 -18.68
C GLN A 618 -21.52 2.59 -18.61
N LEU A 619 -21.63 3.17 -17.41
CA LEU A 619 -21.43 4.60 -17.20
C LEU A 619 -19.99 5.01 -17.55
N LEU A 620 -18.98 4.26 -17.09
CA LEU A 620 -17.56 4.51 -17.43
C LEU A 620 -17.30 4.39 -18.93
N GLU A 621 -17.83 3.35 -19.58
CA GLU A 621 -17.71 3.15 -21.03
C GLU A 621 -18.36 4.30 -21.82
N THR A 622 -19.53 4.78 -21.39
CA THR A 622 -20.23 5.90 -22.03
C THR A 622 -19.52 7.23 -21.79
N ALA A 623 -18.98 7.43 -20.59
CA ALA A 623 -18.22 8.63 -20.24
C ALA A 623 -16.93 8.74 -21.06
N ALA A 624 -16.31 7.61 -21.42
CA ALA A 624 -15.13 7.50 -22.28
C ALA A 624 -14.08 8.56 -21.92
N GLU A 625 -13.55 8.43 -20.70
CA GLU A 625 -12.56 9.36 -20.17
C GLU A 625 -11.26 9.27 -20.95
N ARG A 626 -10.63 10.43 -21.13
CA ARG A 626 -9.44 10.59 -21.98
C ARG A 626 -8.13 10.45 -21.21
N THR A 627 -8.19 10.25 -19.90
CA THR A 627 -7.02 10.25 -19.03
C THR A 627 -6.92 8.93 -18.29
N MET A 628 -5.69 8.46 -18.11
CA MET A 628 -5.32 7.24 -17.43
C MET A 628 -4.33 7.59 -16.32
N THR A 629 -4.47 6.98 -15.15
CA THR A 629 -3.56 7.24 -14.03
C THR A 629 -2.71 6.01 -13.76
N PHE A 630 -1.40 6.22 -13.64
CA PHE A 630 -0.40 5.20 -13.30
C PHE A 630 0.29 5.58 -11.99
N GLU A 631 0.77 4.61 -11.23
CA GLU A 631 1.69 4.93 -10.12
C GLU A 631 3.06 5.33 -10.69
N ALA A 632 3.78 6.25 -10.04
CA ALA A 632 5.05 6.77 -10.54
C ALA A 632 6.12 5.67 -10.74
N ALA A 633 6.08 4.61 -9.92
CA ALA A 633 6.98 3.46 -10.04
C ALA A 633 6.58 2.47 -11.16
N GLU A 634 5.43 2.66 -11.82
CA GLU A 634 4.96 1.83 -12.93
C GLU A 634 5.33 2.40 -14.32
N VAL A 635 5.86 3.62 -14.36
CA VAL A 635 6.31 4.28 -15.59
C VAL A 635 7.84 4.34 -15.67
N PRO A 636 8.43 4.38 -16.88
CA PRO A 636 9.87 4.61 -17.07
C PRO A 636 10.35 5.91 -16.39
N MET A 637 11.60 5.90 -15.92
CA MET A 637 12.20 7.08 -15.29
C MET A 637 12.62 8.10 -16.33
N LEU A 638 12.45 9.39 -16.03
CA LEU A 638 12.90 10.49 -16.89
C LEU A 638 14.37 10.87 -16.66
N CYS A 639 15.05 10.28 -15.68
CA CYS A 639 16.48 10.46 -15.43
C CYS A 639 17.19 9.11 -15.23
N PRO A 640 18.54 9.06 -15.28
CA PRO A 640 19.29 7.85 -14.91
C PRO A 640 18.89 7.34 -13.51
N PRO A 641 18.64 6.03 -13.33
CA PRO A 641 18.23 5.48 -12.03
C PRO A 641 19.30 5.64 -10.95
N LEU A 642 18.89 5.53 -9.68
CA LEU A 642 19.85 5.38 -8.59
C LEU A 642 20.62 4.07 -8.72
N PRO A 643 21.96 4.08 -8.59
CA PRO A 643 22.75 2.86 -8.53
C PRO A 643 22.27 1.93 -7.41
N TRP A 644 22.23 0.65 -7.70
CA TRP A 644 22.00 -0.36 -6.67
C TRP A 644 23.22 -0.41 -5.74
N THR A 645 23.01 -0.14 -4.46
CA THR A 645 24.06 -0.20 -3.41
C THR A 645 23.80 -1.31 -2.40
N SER A 646 22.55 -1.73 -2.27
CA SER A 646 22.15 -2.80 -1.35
C SER A 646 20.85 -3.46 -1.84
N PRO A 647 20.42 -4.58 -1.22
CA PRO A 647 19.14 -5.22 -1.54
C PRO A 647 17.88 -4.32 -1.39
N HIS A 648 18.02 -3.18 -0.72
CA HIS A 648 16.95 -2.24 -0.37
C HIS A 648 17.19 -0.81 -0.88
N SER A 649 18.29 -0.55 -1.62
CA SER A 649 18.62 0.79 -2.13
C SER A 649 19.11 0.75 -3.57
N GLY A 650 18.33 1.36 -4.47
CA GLY A 650 18.57 1.46 -5.91
C GLY A 650 17.25 1.67 -6.68
N ALA A 651 17.37 1.81 -8.01
CA ALA A 651 16.26 2.06 -8.94
C ALA A 651 15.66 3.48 -8.85
N PHE A 652 14.47 3.65 -8.26
CA PHE A 652 13.75 4.94 -8.22
C PHE A 652 14.38 5.92 -7.21
N LEU A 653 14.08 7.21 -7.33
CA LEU A 653 14.67 8.26 -6.49
C LEU A 653 14.13 8.19 -5.05
N LEU A 654 12.81 8.08 -4.90
CA LEU A 654 12.11 8.14 -3.62
C LEU A 654 11.39 6.82 -3.32
N SER A 655 10.82 6.18 -4.34
CA SER A 655 10.01 4.96 -4.17
C SER A 655 10.87 3.74 -3.78
N PRO A 656 10.53 3.01 -2.71
CA PRO A 656 11.31 1.85 -2.28
C PRO A 656 11.17 0.70 -3.30
N THR A 657 12.30 0.13 -3.72
CA THR A 657 12.32 -0.97 -4.69
C THR A 657 13.09 -2.16 -4.12
N LYS A 658 12.49 -3.34 -4.23
CA LYS A 658 13.18 -4.59 -3.85
C LYS A 658 14.12 -5.03 -4.97
N LEU A 659 15.34 -5.39 -4.62
CA LEU A 659 16.29 -6.03 -5.53
C LEU A 659 15.70 -7.30 -6.13
N MET A 660 15.04 -8.13 -5.31
CA MET A 660 14.44 -9.40 -5.73
C MET A 660 12.90 -9.34 -5.75
N ARG A 661 12.30 -9.58 -6.92
CA ARG A 661 10.87 -9.84 -7.10
C ARG A 661 10.53 -11.22 -6.58
N SER A 662 9.61 -11.34 -5.63
CA SER A 662 8.91 -12.59 -5.38
C SER A 662 7.56 -12.35 -4.71
N LEU A 663 6.59 -13.19 -5.06
CA LEU A 663 5.30 -13.33 -4.38
C LEU A 663 5.39 -14.68 -3.65
N GLU A 664 5.32 -14.65 -2.30
CA GLU A 664 5.47 -15.80 -1.38
C GLU A 664 6.94 -16.24 -1.05
N GLY A 665 7.27 -16.42 0.24
CA GLY A 665 8.62 -16.82 0.71
C GLY A 665 9.72 -15.74 0.76
N THR A 666 9.36 -14.48 0.46
CA THR A 666 10.24 -13.31 0.32
C THR A 666 11.12 -12.99 1.52
N ILE A 667 10.64 -13.21 2.73
CA ILE A 667 11.39 -12.88 3.94
C ILE A 667 12.69 -13.69 4.02
N GLN A 668 12.69 -14.95 3.56
CA GLN A 668 13.88 -15.80 3.63
C GLN A 668 14.96 -15.32 2.66
N HIS A 669 14.60 -15.06 1.39
CA HIS A 669 15.55 -14.57 0.40
C HIS A 669 16.08 -13.18 0.75
N GLN A 670 15.21 -12.28 1.21
CA GLN A 670 15.63 -10.95 1.64
C GLN A 670 16.63 -11.03 2.80
N ARG A 671 16.36 -11.88 3.80
CA ARG A 671 17.31 -12.12 4.91
C ARG A 671 18.63 -12.74 4.46
N LEU A 672 18.62 -13.62 3.46
CA LEU A 672 19.84 -14.19 2.90
C LEU A 672 20.68 -13.14 2.18
N LEU A 673 20.04 -12.26 1.41
CA LEU A 673 20.71 -11.14 0.74
C LEU A 673 21.25 -10.10 1.73
N GLU A 674 20.56 -9.86 2.84
CA GLU A 674 21.01 -8.96 3.90
C GLU A 674 22.10 -9.59 4.78
N GLY A 675 22.14 -10.92 4.87
CA GLY A 675 23.09 -11.67 5.69
C GLY A 675 24.42 -11.99 5.00
N CYS A 676 24.54 -11.86 3.68
CA CYS A 676 25.79 -12.12 2.97
C CYS A 676 26.77 -10.91 3.04
N PRO A 677 28.09 -11.14 2.92
CA PRO A 677 29.05 -10.06 2.84
C PRO A 677 28.72 -9.10 1.67
N PRO A 678 28.69 -7.76 1.89
CA PRO A 678 28.28 -6.80 0.85
C PRO A 678 29.02 -6.95 -0.48
N ALA A 679 30.32 -7.27 -0.40
CA ALA A 679 31.18 -7.48 -1.56
C ALA A 679 30.66 -8.56 -2.51
N GLU A 680 30.03 -9.62 -2.00
CA GLU A 680 29.54 -10.75 -2.80
C GLU A 680 28.41 -10.34 -3.75
N LEU A 681 27.67 -9.29 -3.44
CA LEU A 681 26.57 -8.79 -4.27
C LEU A 681 27.00 -7.79 -5.34
N HIS A 682 28.22 -7.22 -5.26
CA HIS A 682 28.65 -6.13 -6.13
C HIS A 682 28.42 -6.42 -7.61
N GLY A 683 28.77 -7.63 -8.10
CA GLY A 683 28.56 -7.99 -9.51
C GLY A 683 27.10 -7.89 -9.96
N ALA A 684 26.15 -8.36 -9.14
CA ALA A 684 24.73 -8.28 -9.46
C ALA A 684 24.20 -6.84 -9.37
N LEU A 685 24.63 -6.08 -8.35
CA LEU A 685 24.23 -4.68 -8.17
C LEU A 685 24.74 -3.79 -9.32
N ASP A 686 25.99 -3.97 -9.74
CA ASP A 686 26.61 -3.23 -10.83
C ASP A 686 25.99 -3.60 -12.18
N ALA A 687 25.67 -4.89 -12.42
CA ALA A 687 24.97 -5.32 -13.63
C ALA A 687 23.55 -4.72 -13.73
N LEU A 688 22.76 -4.73 -12.65
CA LEU A 688 21.43 -4.11 -12.65
C LEU A 688 21.50 -2.60 -12.84
N THR A 689 22.52 -1.96 -12.27
CA THR A 689 22.78 -0.53 -12.46
C THR A 689 23.13 -0.21 -13.91
N GLN A 690 23.97 -1.03 -14.55
CA GLN A 690 24.31 -0.88 -15.96
C GLN A 690 23.09 -1.03 -16.88
N LEU A 691 22.26 -2.06 -16.64
CA LEU A 691 21.00 -2.26 -17.38
C LEU A 691 20.04 -1.08 -17.20
N GLY A 692 19.98 -0.52 -15.98
CA GLY A 692 19.19 0.66 -15.66
C GLY A 692 19.67 1.95 -16.34
N ASN A 693 20.99 2.11 -16.50
CA ASN A 693 21.60 3.30 -17.10
C ASN A 693 21.50 3.35 -18.64
N CYS A 694 20.95 2.32 -19.28
CA CYS A 694 20.65 2.35 -20.71
C CYS A 694 19.52 3.35 -21.00
N ALA A 695 19.83 4.40 -21.76
CA ALA A 695 18.86 5.41 -22.18
C ALA A 695 18.06 4.97 -23.42
N TRP A 696 16.75 5.09 -23.35
CA TRP A 696 15.79 4.68 -24.39
C TRP A 696 15.01 5.88 -24.92
N ARG A 697 14.53 5.75 -26.15
CA ARG A 697 13.54 6.66 -26.75
C ARG A 697 12.52 5.88 -27.58
N VAL A 698 11.41 6.53 -27.91
CA VAL A 698 10.34 5.92 -28.71
C VAL A 698 10.62 6.07 -30.22
N ASN A 699 10.47 4.99 -30.98
CA ASN A 699 10.45 5.05 -32.43
C ASN A 699 9.11 5.64 -32.93
N GLY A 700 9.11 6.95 -33.20
CA GLY A 700 7.90 7.68 -33.58
C GLY A 700 7.23 7.18 -34.87
N ARG A 701 8.00 6.74 -35.88
CA ARG A 701 7.43 6.27 -37.15
C ARG A 701 6.66 4.96 -36.96
N VAL A 702 7.19 4.04 -36.17
CA VAL A 702 6.49 2.79 -35.83
C VAL A 702 5.26 3.11 -34.99
N LEU A 703 5.38 4.00 -33.99
CA LEU A 703 4.25 4.40 -33.15
C LEU A 703 3.08 4.94 -33.97
N ASP A 704 3.32 5.82 -34.96
CA ASP A 704 2.24 6.40 -35.78
C ASP A 704 1.46 5.35 -36.57
N LEU A 705 2.17 4.40 -37.18
CA LEU A 705 1.55 3.31 -37.92
C LEU A 705 0.71 2.43 -37.00
N VAL A 706 1.25 2.09 -35.83
CA VAL A 706 0.56 1.27 -34.84
C VAL A 706 -0.68 1.97 -34.33
N LEU A 707 -0.59 3.27 -33.98
CA LEU A 707 -1.74 4.06 -33.54
C LEU A 707 -2.82 4.15 -34.62
N THR A 708 -2.43 4.32 -35.88
CA THR A 708 -3.36 4.33 -37.02
C THR A 708 -4.12 3.01 -37.12
N ILE A 709 -3.43 1.88 -37.03
CA ILE A 709 -4.06 0.54 -37.07
C ILE A 709 -4.91 0.30 -35.82
N PHE A 710 -4.40 0.67 -34.64
CA PHE A 710 -5.07 0.49 -33.36
C PHE A 710 -6.39 1.24 -33.32
N ASN A 711 -6.41 2.52 -33.71
CA ASN A 711 -7.62 3.35 -33.71
C ASN A 711 -8.61 3.04 -34.85
N ALA A 712 -8.19 2.26 -35.85
CA ALA A 712 -9.07 1.67 -36.84
C ALA A 712 -9.68 0.34 -36.29
N LYS A 713 -9.51 -0.77 -37.00
CA LYS A 713 -10.06 -2.09 -36.62
C LYS A 713 -9.07 -2.98 -35.85
N GLY A 714 -7.88 -2.48 -35.55
CA GLY A 714 -6.75 -3.30 -35.14
C GLY A 714 -6.27 -4.24 -36.27
N CYS A 715 -5.25 -5.04 -35.96
CA CYS A 715 -4.74 -6.07 -36.86
C CYS A 715 -4.15 -7.22 -36.04
N PRO A 716 -4.97 -8.22 -35.64
CA PRO A 716 -4.49 -9.34 -34.81
C PRO A 716 -3.34 -10.13 -35.44
N ARG A 717 -3.27 -10.18 -36.78
CA ARG A 717 -2.15 -10.82 -37.51
C ARG A 717 -0.80 -10.16 -37.21
N LEU A 718 -0.81 -8.83 -37.05
CA LEU A 718 0.37 -8.04 -36.68
C LEU A 718 0.45 -7.81 -35.15
N GLY A 719 -0.32 -8.54 -34.35
CA GLY A 719 -0.33 -8.36 -32.89
C GLY A 719 -0.90 -7.03 -32.40
N VAL A 720 -1.64 -6.27 -33.23
CA VAL A 720 -2.36 -5.06 -32.82
C VAL A 720 -3.80 -5.45 -32.46
N PRO A 721 -4.23 -5.40 -31.19
CA PRO A 721 -5.55 -5.89 -30.77
C PRO A 721 -6.70 -5.12 -31.40
N SER A 722 -7.77 -5.82 -31.78
CA SER A 722 -8.99 -5.21 -32.32
C SER A 722 -9.90 -4.66 -31.20
N PRO A 723 -10.73 -3.63 -31.50
CA PRO A 723 -11.73 -3.13 -30.57
C PRO A 723 -12.89 -4.11 -30.37
N ALA A 724 -13.71 -3.87 -29.36
CA ALA A 724 -14.84 -4.73 -29.00
C ALA A 724 -15.90 -4.86 -30.12
N SER A 725 -15.95 -3.91 -31.06
CA SER A 725 -16.85 -3.94 -32.23
C SER A 725 -16.57 -5.14 -33.15
N GLU A 726 -15.34 -5.63 -33.19
CA GLU A 726 -14.90 -6.77 -34.03
C GLU A 726 -15.05 -8.13 -33.31
N ALA A 727 -15.56 -8.15 -32.07
CA ALA A 727 -15.71 -9.38 -31.31
C ALA A 727 -16.76 -10.32 -31.94
N PRO A 728 -16.54 -11.64 -31.93
CA PRO A 728 -17.46 -12.59 -32.55
C PRO A 728 -18.81 -12.59 -31.85
N ARG A 729 -19.88 -12.54 -32.64
CA ARG A 729 -21.28 -12.59 -32.17
C ARG A 729 -21.87 -13.96 -32.50
N PRO A 730 -22.77 -14.50 -31.65
CA PRO A 730 -23.44 -15.76 -31.93
C PRO A 730 -24.31 -15.64 -33.19
N SER A 731 -24.40 -16.72 -33.96
CA SER A 731 -25.20 -16.82 -35.19
C SER A 731 -26.69 -16.54 -34.94
N LYS A 732 -27.22 -16.88 -33.76
CA LYS A 732 -28.60 -16.60 -33.33
C LYS A 732 -28.62 -16.08 -31.90
N GLN A 733 -29.30 -14.95 -31.66
CA GLN A 733 -29.40 -14.35 -30.32
C GLN A 733 -30.46 -15.00 -29.42
N ARG A 734 -31.53 -15.55 -30.02
CA ARG A 734 -32.59 -16.27 -29.31
C ARG A 734 -33.02 -17.49 -30.12
N LEU A 735 -33.25 -18.60 -29.41
CA LEU A 735 -33.91 -19.78 -29.98
C LEU A 735 -35.41 -19.69 -29.73
N PRO A 736 -36.25 -20.24 -30.62
CA PRO A 736 -37.68 -20.37 -30.36
C PRO A 736 -37.92 -21.28 -29.15
N ALA A 737 -39.03 -21.07 -28.43
CA ALA A 737 -39.31 -21.75 -27.15
C ALA A 737 -39.31 -23.29 -27.26
N ASN A 738 -39.74 -23.80 -28.42
CA ASN A 738 -39.80 -25.21 -28.79
C ASN A 738 -38.48 -25.79 -29.34
N ALA A 739 -37.36 -25.07 -29.25
CA ALA A 739 -36.07 -25.56 -29.72
C ALA A 739 -35.61 -26.83 -28.97
N SER A 740 -35.00 -27.75 -29.72
CA SER A 740 -34.51 -29.03 -29.19
C SER A 740 -33.42 -28.81 -28.12
N PRO A 741 -33.27 -29.73 -27.14
CA PRO A 741 -32.23 -29.67 -26.13
C PRO A 741 -30.80 -29.59 -26.71
N GLU A 742 -30.55 -30.26 -27.83
CA GLU A 742 -29.27 -30.29 -28.54
C GLU A 742 -28.94 -28.89 -29.08
N LEU A 743 -29.90 -28.26 -29.77
CA LEU A 743 -29.77 -26.92 -30.32
C LEU A 743 -29.53 -25.87 -29.21
N LYS A 744 -30.22 -26.00 -28.07
CA LYS A 744 -30.01 -25.17 -26.87
C LYS A 744 -28.61 -25.35 -26.27
N THR A 745 -28.05 -26.55 -26.38
CA THR A 745 -26.71 -26.88 -25.85
C THR A 745 -25.61 -26.41 -26.80
N GLU A 746 -25.85 -26.51 -28.10
CA GLU A 746 -24.98 -25.94 -29.13
C GLU A 746 -24.89 -24.42 -29.04
N LEU A 747 -26.03 -23.71 -28.96
CA LEU A 747 -26.01 -22.26 -28.79
C LEU A 747 -25.32 -21.84 -27.48
N ARG A 748 -25.53 -22.57 -26.37
CA ARG A 748 -24.82 -22.30 -25.11
C ARG A 748 -23.31 -22.43 -25.27
N ARG A 749 -22.83 -23.45 -26.00
CA ARG A 749 -21.40 -23.63 -26.29
C ARG A 749 -20.87 -22.51 -27.20
N GLU A 750 -21.64 -22.10 -28.21
CA GLU A 750 -21.29 -20.99 -29.09
C GLU A 750 -21.19 -19.66 -28.31
N LEU A 751 -22.20 -19.32 -27.51
CA LEU A 751 -22.21 -18.14 -26.65
C LEU A 751 -21.01 -18.13 -25.69
N ALA A 752 -20.72 -19.26 -25.04
CA ALA A 752 -19.57 -19.37 -24.14
C ALA A 752 -18.24 -19.12 -24.89
N ARG A 753 -18.12 -19.61 -26.13
CA ARG A 753 -16.96 -19.37 -27.00
C ARG A 753 -16.84 -17.90 -27.39
N CYS A 754 -17.91 -17.28 -27.86
CA CYS A 754 -17.94 -15.85 -28.21
C CYS A 754 -17.56 -14.97 -27.02
N LEU A 755 -18.14 -15.23 -25.84
CA LEU A 755 -17.81 -14.50 -24.61
C LEU A 755 -16.37 -14.73 -24.14
N LYS A 756 -15.81 -15.93 -24.34
CA LYS A 756 -14.40 -16.18 -24.06
C LYS A 756 -13.50 -15.31 -24.96
N VAL A 757 -13.73 -15.33 -26.26
CA VAL A 757 -12.94 -14.56 -27.23
C VAL A 757 -13.07 -13.05 -26.97
N ALA A 758 -14.29 -12.55 -26.75
CA ALA A 758 -14.50 -11.12 -26.45
C ALA A 758 -13.74 -10.67 -25.19
N ARG A 759 -13.66 -11.52 -24.15
CA ARG A 759 -12.88 -11.23 -22.93
C ARG A 759 -11.37 -11.22 -23.19
N GLU A 760 -10.87 -12.18 -23.95
CA GLU A 760 -9.45 -12.24 -24.34
C GLU A 760 -9.07 -11.00 -25.18
N MET A 761 -9.93 -10.62 -26.14
CA MET A 761 -9.75 -9.41 -26.94
C MET A 761 -9.71 -8.14 -26.08
N HIS A 762 -10.65 -7.98 -25.14
CA HIS A 762 -10.68 -6.83 -24.24
C HIS A 762 -9.40 -6.76 -23.39
N SER A 763 -8.95 -7.88 -22.82
CA SER A 763 -7.71 -7.93 -22.04
C SER A 763 -6.48 -7.50 -22.85
N LEU A 764 -6.34 -8.02 -24.07
CA LEU A 764 -5.25 -7.65 -24.97
C LEU A 764 -5.34 -6.17 -25.40
N ARG A 765 -6.54 -5.67 -25.68
CA ARG A 765 -6.77 -4.27 -26.06
C ARG A 765 -6.39 -3.31 -24.92
N THR A 766 -6.78 -3.60 -23.68
CA THR A 766 -6.43 -2.79 -22.52
C THR A 766 -4.92 -2.78 -22.26
N ASP A 767 -4.25 -3.94 -22.35
CA ASP A 767 -2.78 -4.02 -22.22
C ASP A 767 -2.06 -3.20 -23.30
N ALA A 768 -2.52 -3.28 -24.55
CA ALA A 768 -1.99 -2.47 -25.64
C ALA A 768 -2.30 -0.97 -25.44
N LEU A 769 -3.50 -0.62 -24.97
CA LEU A 769 -3.87 0.77 -24.69
C LEU A 769 -2.91 1.40 -23.67
N TYR A 770 -2.64 0.72 -22.56
CA TYR A 770 -1.75 1.23 -21.51
C TYR A 770 -0.33 1.46 -22.06
N ARG A 771 0.16 0.49 -22.84
CA ARG A 771 1.48 0.55 -23.47
C ARG A 771 1.60 1.68 -24.49
N LEU A 772 0.62 1.81 -25.39
CA LEU A 772 0.63 2.80 -26.46
C LEU A 772 0.42 4.21 -25.92
N SER A 773 -0.42 4.39 -24.90
CA SER A 773 -0.57 5.67 -24.20
C SER A 773 0.74 6.11 -23.54
N LEU A 774 1.45 5.20 -22.87
CA LEU A 774 2.77 5.51 -22.30
C LEU A 774 3.83 5.79 -23.37
N ALA A 775 3.84 5.03 -24.46
CA ALA A 775 4.74 5.29 -25.60
C ALA A 775 4.44 6.66 -26.25
N HIS A 776 3.17 7.05 -26.34
CA HIS A 776 2.77 8.36 -26.84
C HIS A 776 3.18 9.50 -25.90
N HIS A 777 3.01 9.31 -24.59
CA HIS A 777 3.44 10.27 -23.58
C HIS A 777 4.96 10.48 -23.58
N LEU A 778 5.73 9.40 -23.74
CA LEU A 778 7.20 9.44 -23.76
C LEU A 778 7.79 9.74 -25.15
N ARG A 779 6.97 10.07 -26.14
CA ARG A 779 7.37 10.20 -27.55
C ARG A 779 8.55 11.15 -27.78
N HIS A 780 8.59 12.24 -27.01
CA HIS A 780 9.61 13.28 -27.13
C HIS A 780 10.59 13.30 -25.94
N HIS A 781 10.59 12.22 -25.14
CA HIS A 781 11.43 12.11 -23.95
C HIS A 781 12.48 11.00 -24.12
N VAL A 782 13.65 11.24 -23.53
CA VAL A 782 14.60 10.17 -23.20
C VAL A 782 14.18 9.62 -21.84
N PHE A 783 14.18 8.29 -21.71
CA PHE A 783 13.80 7.63 -20.46
C PHE A 783 14.69 6.41 -20.18
N TRP A 784 14.67 5.99 -18.92
CA TRP A 784 15.45 4.88 -18.39
C TRP A 784 14.55 3.82 -17.78
N LEU A 785 15.00 2.58 -17.86
CA LEU A 785 14.28 1.42 -17.36
C LEU A 785 15.07 0.81 -16.19
N PRO A 786 14.83 1.22 -14.93
CA PRO A 786 15.48 0.57 -13.79
C PRO A 786 15.18 -0.93 -13.79
N HIS A 787 16.18 -1.76 -13.45
CA HIS A 787 16.04 -3.21 -13.41
C HIS A 787 16.09 -3.74 -11.98
N ASN A 788 15.49 -4.91 -11.78
CA ASN A 788 15.66 -5.75 -10.60
C ASN A 788 15.77 -7.23 -11.06
N MET A 789 15.72 -8.19 -10.13
CA MET A 789 15.89 -9.62 -10.43
C MET A 789 14.79 -10.52 -9.85
N ASP A 790 14.57 -11.72 -10.39
CA ASP A 790 13.77 -12.78 -9.73
C ASP A 790 14.61 -13.59 -8.74
N PHE A 791 13.99 -14.57 -8.07
CA PHE A 791 14.68 -15.45 -7.11
C PHE A 791 15.81 -16.30 -7.70
N ARG A 792 15.90 -16.40 -9.03
CA ARG A 792 16.94 -17.13 -9.77
C ARG A 792 18.03 -16.21 -10.32
N GLY A 793 17.92 -14.90 -10.12
CA GLY A 793 18.86 -13.91 -10.65
C GLY A 793 18.56 -13.43 -12.07
N ARG A 794 17.42 -13.77 -12.67
CA ARG A 794 17.03 -13.24 -13.99
C ARG A 794 16.59 -11.79 -13.84
N THR A 795 17.04 -10.92 -14.74
CA THR A 795 16.79 -9.48 -14.65
C THR A 795 15.51 -9.06 -15.38
N TYR A 796 14.81 -8.06 -14.83
CA TYR A 796 13.55 -7.53 -15.37
C TYR A 796 13.45 -6.01 -15.12
N PRO A 797 12.98 -5.21 -16.10
CA PRO A 797 12.63 -3.80 -15.91
C PRO A 797 11.51 -3.61 -14.90
N CYS A 798 11.69 -2.72 -13.92
CA CYS A 798 10.69 -2.40 -12.89
C CYS A 798 9.37 -1.92 -13.49
N PRO A 799 9.34 -0.96 -14.45
CA PRO A 799 8.10 -0.52 -15.09
C PRO A 799 7.44 -1.65 -15.90
N PRO A 800 6.21 -2.10 -15.55
CA PRO A 800 5.62 -3.31 -16.12
C PRO A 800 4.96 -3.09 -17.50
N HIS A 801 4.49 -1.88 -17.80
CA HIS A 801 3.60 -1.63 -18.95
C HIS A 801 4.35 -1.43 -20.28
N PHE A 802 5.41 -0.61 -20.27
CA PHE A 802 6.18 -0.27 -21.46
C PHE A 802 7.68 -0.50 -21.22
N ASN A 803 8.21 -1.58 -21.80
CA ASN A 803 9.60 -2.01 -21.67
C ASN A 803 10.03 -2.95 -22.82
N HIS A 804 11.32 -3.19 -22.95
CA HIS A 804 11.94 -3.96 -24.04
C HIS A 804 11.82 -5.49 -23.90
N LEU A 805 11.32 -6.03 -22.77
CA LEU A 805 11.03 -7.47 -22.65
C LEU A 805 9.64 -7.84 -23.19
N GLY A 806 8.86 -6.86 -23.64
CA GLY A 806 7.52 -7.06 -24.17
C GLY A 806 7.47 -7.85 -25.49
N SER A 807 6.31 -7.79 -26.15
CA SER A 807 6.08 -8.37 -27.48
C SER A 807 6.93 -7.72 -28.56
N ASP A 808 6.96 -8.31 -29.77
CA ASP A 808 7.53 -7.71 -30.98
C ASP A 808 7.20 -6.22 -31.11
N LEU A 809 5.91 -5.90 -31.01
CA LEU A 809 5.41 -4.52 -31.02
C LEU A 809 6.07 -3.63 -29.95
N ALA A 810 6.20 -4.12 -28.71
CA ALA A 810 6.81 -3.36 -27.63
C ALA A 810 8.29 -3.08 -27.90
N ARG A 811 9.02 -4.05 -28.48
CA ARG A 811 10.43 -3.90 -28.85
C ARG A 811 10.62 -2.94 -30.01
N ALA A 812 9.79 -3.03 -31.04
CA ALA A 812 9.88 -2.18 -32.21
C ALA A 812 9.59 -0.70 -31.91
N LEU A 813 8.85 -0.41 -30.83
CA LEU A 813 8.61 0.94 -30.34
C LEU A 813 9.83 1.55 -29.62
N LEU A 814 10.86 0.76 -29.30
CA LEU A 814 11.99 1.18 -28.49
C LEU A 814 13.30 1.15 -29.29
N GLU A 815 14.07 2.23 -29.19
CA GLU A 815 15.42 2.33 -29.73
C GLU A 815 16.34 3.03 -28.73
N PHE A 816 17.66 2.88 -28.87
CA PHE A 816 18.60 3.54 -27.97
C PHE A 816 18.52 5.06 -28.15
N ALA A 817 18.48 5.80 -27.05
CA ALA A 817 18.50 7.26 -27.13
C ALA A 817 19.85 7.77 -27.64
N GLU A 818 20.94 7.18 -27.15
CA GLU A 818 22.29 7.38 -27.68
C GLU A 818 22.50 6.53 -28.93
N GLY A 819 22.79 7.18 -30.05
CA GLY A 819 23.15 6.49 -31.29
C GLY A 819 24.65 6.29 -31.41
N ARG A 820 25.07 5.31 -32.21
CA ARG A 820 26.49 5.08 -32.52
C ARG A 820 26.73 5.03 -34.03
N PRO A 821 27.88 5.56 -34.51
CA PRO A 821 28.24 5.44 -35.91
C PRO A 821 28.37 3.96 -36.30
N LEU A 822 27.83 3.57 -37.45
CA LEU A 822 27.85 2.18 -37.90
C LEU A 822 29.28 1.65 -38.12
N GLY A 823 30.22 2.52 -38.49
CA GLY A 823 31.57 2.11 -38.85
C GLY A 823 31.59 1.18 -40.07
N PRO A 824 32.69 0.41 -40.26
CA PRO A 824 32.88 -0.38 -41.48
C PRO A 824 31.93 -1.59 -41.61
N HIS A 825 31.38 -2.07 -40.49
CA HIS A 825 30.60 -3.32 -40.47
C HIS A 825 29.17 -3.17 -39.93
N GLY A 826 28.80 -2.00 -39.39
CA GLY A 826 27.48 -1.81 -38.77
C GLY A 826 26.33 -2.02 -39.74
N LEU A 827 26.46 -1.55 -40.99
CA LEU A 827 25.42 -1.77 -42.01
C LEU A 827 25.23 -3.27 -42.32
N ASN A 828 26.31 -4.05 -42.38
CA ASN A 828 26.24 -5.49 -42.60
C ASN A 828 25.54 -6.19 -41.43
N TRP A 829 25.82 -5.75 -40.19
CA TRP A 829 25.14 -6.25 -39.00
C TRP A 829 23.64 -5.91 -38.99
N LEU A 830 23.24 -4.71 -39.42
CA LEU A 830 21.82 -4.36 -39.58
C LEU A 830 21.13 -5.28 -40.60
N LYS A 831 21.75 -5.51 -41.75
CA LYS A 831 21.23 -6.42 -42.79
C LYS A 831 21.08 -7.86 -42.29
N ILE A 832 22.11 -8.39 -41.63
CA ILE A 832 22.07 -9.73 -41.01
C ILE A 832 20.96 -9.79 -39.94
N HIS A 833 20.85 -8.74 -39.12
CA HIS A 833 19.83 -8.67 -38.09
C HIS A 833 18.42 -8.66 -38.68
N LEU A 834 18.16 -7.89 -39.74
CA LEU A 834 16.89 -7.92 -40.44
C LEU A 834 16.55 -9.34 -40.91
N VAL A 835 17.49 -10.04 -41.55
CA VAL A 835 17.27 -11.42 -41.99
C VAL A 835 17.00 -12.36 -40.81
N ASN A 836 17.64 -12.15 -39.66
CA ASN A 836 17.31 -12.91 -38.45
C ASN A 836 15.85 -12.70 -38.01
N LEU A 837 15.34 -11.47 -38.08
CA LEU A 837 13.96 -11.12 -37.71
C LEU A 837 12.92 -11.73 -38.66
N THR A 838 13.28 -11.97 -39.92
CA THR A 838 12.39 -12.67 -40.88
C THR A 838 12.20 -14.14 -40.55
N GLY A 839 13.19 -14.77 -39.92
CA GLY A 839 13.21 -16.20 -39.65
C GLY A 839 13.48 -17.13 -40.85
N LEU A 840 13.66 -16.59 -42.06
CA LEU A 840 13.78 -17.37 -43.31
C LEU A 840 15.12 -18.13 -43.45
N LYS A 841 16.22 -17.56 -42.94
CA LYS A 841 17.59 -18.07 -43.15
C LYS A 841 18.25 -18.59 -41.86
N LYS A 842 17.46 -19.18 -40.95
CA LYS A 842 17.94 -19.64 -39.62
C LYS A 842 19.09 -20.66 -39.68
N ARG A 843 19.14 -21.49 -40.73
CA ARG A 843 20.16 -22.54 -40.91
C ARG A 843 21.41 -22.08 -41.68
N GLU A 844 21.36 -20.87 -42.23
CA GLU A 844 22.40 -20.35 -43.10
C GLU A 844 23.49 -19.61 -42.33
N SER A 845 24.66 -19.52 -42.95
CA SER A 845 25.81 -18.74 -42.44
C SER A 845 25.52 -17.24 -42.41
N LEU A 846 26.30 -16.48 -41.63
CA LEU A 846 26.15 -15.01 -41.58
C LEU A 846 26.38 -14.36 -42.96
N GLN A 847 27.31 -14.91 -43.76
CA GLN A 847 27.59 -14.42 -45.10
C GLN A 847 26.42 -14.67 -46.06
N ALA A 848 25.79 -15.85 -45.99
CA ALA A 848 24.61 -16.16 -46.79
C ALA A 848 23.39 -15.30 -46.39
N ARG A 849 23.25 -14.97 -45.09
CA ARG A 849 22.23 -14.02 -44.62
C ARG A 849 22.47 -12.62 -45.17
N LEU A 850 23.71 -12.15 -45.17
CA LEU A 850 24.07 -10.85 -45.74
C LEU A 850 23.78 -10.79 -47.25
N ALA A 851 24.20 -11.81 -48.01
CA ALA A 851 23.92 -11.88 -49.45
C ALA A 851 22.41 -11.88 -49.73
N PHE A 852 21.63 -12.64 -48.95
CA PHE A 852 20.17 -12.63 -49.06
C PHE A 852 19.57 -11.25 -48.78
N ALA A 853 20.08 -10.52 -47.78
CA ALA A 853 19.63 -9.15 -47.50
C ALA A 853 19.87 -8.20 -48.68
N ASP A 854 21.00 -8.36 -49.39
CA ASP A 854 21.32 -7.59 -50.58
C ASP A 854 20.41 -7.94 -51.77
N GLU A 855 20.04 -9.22 -51.94
CA GLU A 855 19.09 -9.68 -52.96
C GLU A 855 17.70 -9.04 -52.78
N ILE A 856 17.22 -8.92 -51.54
CA ILE A 856 15.89 -8.39 -51.23
C ILE A 856 15.87 -6.87 -50.94
N MET A 857 16.95 -6.14 -51.24
CA MET A 857 17.09 -4.72 -50.88
C MET A 857 15.91 -3.86 -51.35
N ASN A 858 15.34 -4.17 -52.51
CA ASN A 858 14.16 -3.44 -53.02
C ASN A 858 12.92 -3.62 -52.13
N ASP A 859 12.71 -4.79 -51.53
CA ASP A 859 11.62 -5.07 -50.60
C ASP A 859 11.84 -4.42 -49.24
N ILE A 860 13.11 -4.32 -48.82
CA ILE A 860 13.52 -3.58 -47.62
C ILE A 860 13.15 -2.10 -47.78
N LEU A 861 13.55 -1.49 -48.89
CA LEU A 861 13.29 -0.07 -49.17
C LEU A 861 11.80 0.22 -49.35
N ASP A 862 11.07 -0.64 -50.09
CA ASP A 862 9.61 -0.54 -50.25
C ASP A 862 8.88 -0.62 -48.90
N SER A 863 9.28 -1.57 -48.05
CA SER A 863 8.72 -1.72 -46.70
C SER A 863 8.97 -0.49 -45.83
N ALA A 864 10.13 0.16 -45.96
CA ALA A 864 10.49 1.35 -45.20
C ALA A 864 9.75 2.63 -45.67
N ASP A 865 9.48 2.74 -46.97
CA ASP A 865 8.88 3.92 -47.60
C ASP A 865 7.36 3.87 -47.59
N GLN A 866 6.79 2.70 -47.88
CA GLN A 866 5.34 2.49 -48.02
C GLN A 866 4.86 1.30 -47.19
N PRO A 867 4.95 1.35 -45.84
CA PRO A 867 4.70 0.18 -44.98
C PRO A 867 3.30 -0.43 -45.12
N MET A 868 2.28 0.39 -45.41
CA MET A 868 0.88 -0.03 -45.46
C MET A 868 0.32 -0.15 -46.88
N THR A 869 0.93 0.51 -47.86
CA THR A 869 0.42 0.62 -49.25
C THR A 869 1.30 -0.08 -50.29
N GLY A 870 2.56 -0.38 -49.95
CA GLY A 870 3.49 -1.09 -50.83
C GLY A 870 3.27 -2.60 -50.85
N ARG A 871 4.34 -3.38 -51.08
CA ARG A 871 4.31 -4.85 -51.13
C ARG A 871 4.13 -5.50 -49.76
N ARG A 872 4.36 -4.75 -48.67
CA ARG A 872 4.17 -5.18 -47.27
C ARG A 872 4.97 -6.44 -46.90
N TRP A 873 6.14 -6.63 -47.52
CA TRP A 873 7.03 -7.77 -47.27
C TRP A 873 7.35 -7.98 -45.77
N TRP A 874 7.60 -6.88 -45.05
CA TRP A 874 7.87 -6.92 -43.60
C TRP A 874 6.77 -7.60 -42.77
N ALA A 875 5.51 -7.59 -43.23
CA ALA A 875 4.39 -8.14 -42.50
C ALA A 875 4.37 -9.68 -42.45
N GLU A 876 5.18 -10.33 -43.29
CA GLU A 876 5.32 -11.79 -43.36
C GLU A 876 6.46 -12.34 -42.49
N ALA A 877 7.27 -11.47 -41.89
CA ALA A 877 8.36 -11.85 -41.00
C ALA A 877 7.87 -12.49 -39.68
N ASP A 878 8.71 -13.32 -39.06
CA ASP A 878 8.48 -13.86 -37.72
C ASP A 878 8.29 -12.75 -36.67
N GLU A 879 9.07 -11.66 -36.76
CA GLU A 879 9.02 -10.48 -35.89
C GLU A 879 8.74 -9.22 -36.73
N PRO A 880 7.48 -8.99 -37.17
CA PRO A 880 7.16 -8.05 -38.24
C PRO A 880 7.45 -6.59 -37.89
N TRP A 881 7.12 -6.13 -36.68
CA TRP A 881 7.35 -4.72 -36.31
C TRP A 881 8.82 -4.41 -36.14
N GLN A 882 9.60 -5.30 -35.54
CA GLN A 882 11.06 -5.16 -35.49
C GLN A 882 11.67 -5.19 -36.90
N ALA A 883 11.17 -6.06 -37.79
CA ALA A 883 11.64 -6.12 -39.17
C ALA A 883 11.36 -4.80 -39.90
N LEU A 884 10.16 -4.24 -39.77
CA LEU A 884 9.82 -2.93 -40.32
C LEU A 884 10.73 -1.82 -39.79
N ALA A 885 10.93 -1.77 -38.47
CA ALA A 885 11.80 -0.79 -37.84
C ALA A 885 13.25 -0.93 -38.35
N CYS A 886 13.74 -2.15 -38.53
CA CYS A 886 15.06 -2.42 -39.09
C CYS A 886 15.16 -2.04 -40.58
N CYS A 887 14.11 -2.29 -41.39
CA CYS A 887 14.03 -1.80 -42.76
C CYS A 887 14.13 -0.27 -42.83
N MET A 888 13.43 0.44 -41.94
CA MET A 888 13.52 1.90 -41.85
C MET A 888 14.94 2.37 -41.50
N GLU A 889 15.63 1.67 -40.59
CA GLU A 889 17.01 2.01 -40.23
C GLU A 889 18.00 1.75 -41.36
N ILE A 890 17.89 0.60 -42.05
CA ILE A 890 18.72 0.28 -43.22
C ILE A 890 18.49 1.31 -44.33
N ALA A 891 17.23 1.65 -44.62
CA ALA A 891 16.89 2.64 -45.64
C ALA A 891 17.53 4.01 -45.36
N ARG A 892 17.54 4.46 -44.10
CA ARG A 892 18.23 5.70 -43.71
C ARG A 892 19.74 5.57 -43.85
N ALA A 893 20.32 4.46 -43.41
CA ALA A 893 21.76 4.23 -43.46
C ALA A 893 22.30 4.21 -44.90
N VAL A 894 21.61 3.53 -45.83
CA VAL A 894 22.06 3.46 -47.24
C VAL A 894 21.82 4.75 -48.01
N ARG A 895 20.88 5.59 -47.58
CA ARG A 895 20.60 6.92 -48.16
C ARG A 895 21.46 8.02 -47.55
N ALA A 896 22.18 7.76 -46.46
CA ALA A 896 23.10 8.72 -45.86
C ALA A 896 24.32 8.96 -46.78
N PRO A 897 24.95 10.16 -46.73
CA PRO A 897 26.13 10.46 -47.56
C PRO A 897 27.28 9.47 -47.40
N SER A 898 27.45 8.94 -46.19
CA SER A 898 28.36 7.84 -45.89
C SER A 898 27.68 6.87 -44.92
N PRO A 899 27.34 5.64 -45.36
CA PRO A 899 26.72 4.66 -44.48
C PRO A 899 27.55 4.34 -43.23
N ALA A 900 28.88 4.39 -43.32
CA ALA A 900 29.76 4.14 -42.18
C ALA A 900 29.68 5.24 -41.10
N ALA A 901 29.40 6.49 -41.51
CA ALA A 901 29.27 7.62 -40.60
C ALA A 901 27.84 7.81 -40.06
N TYR A 902 26.85 7.07 -40.59
CA TYR A 902 25.48 7.12 -40.12
C TYR A 902 25.39 6.71 -38.66
N VAL A 903 24.76 7.55 -37.85
CA VAL A 903 24.54 7.32 -36.42
C VAL A 903 23.26 6.50 -36.25
N SER A 904 23.43 5.21 -35.96
CA SER A 904 22.34 4.26 -35.77
C SER A 904 21.90 4.20 -34.32
N HIS A 905 20.59 4.15 -34.12
CA HIS A 905 19.97 4.00 -32.80
C HIS A 905 19.35 2.61 -32.59
N PHE A 906 19.27 1.83 -33.66
CA PHE A 906 18.58 0.55 -33.67
C PHE A 906 19.38 -0.53 -32.90
N PRO A 907 18.76 -1.25 -31.94
CA PRO A 907 19.41 -2.33 -31.22
C PRO A 907 19.56 -3.59 -32.08
N VAL A 908 20.79 -4.14 -32.17
CA VAL A 908 21.05 -5.41 -32.85
C VAL A 908 21.10 -6.56 -31.84
N HIS A 909 20.22 -7.54 -31.99
CA HIS A 909 20.14 -8.70 -31.09
C HIS A 909 21.06 -9.85 -31.53
N GLN A 910 21.76 -10.43 -30.56
CA GLN A 910 22.49 -11.70 -30.65
C GLN A 910 21.90 -12.65 -29.60
N ALA A 911 21.39 -13.81 -30.03
CA ALA A 911 20.79 -14.79 -29.13
C ALA A 911 21.47 -16.16 -29.29
N GLY A 912 21.94 -16.72 -28.18
CA GLY A 912 22.42 -18.10 -28.12
C GLY A 912 21.28 -19.10 -28.32
N THR A 913 21.48 -20.07 -29.20
CA THR A 913 20.54 -21.18 -29.41
C THR A 913 20.55 -22.11 -28.21
N ALA A 914 19.40 -22.25 -27.53
CA ALA A 914 19.17 -23.19 -26.43
C ALA A 914 20.16 -23.10 -25.25
N TRP A 915 20.34 -21.91 -24.64
CA TRP A 915 21.23 -21.65 -23.49
C TRP A 915 21.22 -22.68 -22.35
N GLY A 916 20.13 -23.43 -22.13
CA GLY A 916 20.07 -24.47 -21.11
C GLY A 916 20.82 -25.77 -21.43
N LEU A 917 21.01 -26.12 -22.71
CA LEU A 917 21.72 -27.33 -23.13
C LEU A 917 23.24 -27.22 -22.96
N PRO A 918 23.91 -26.12 -23.37
CA PRO A 918 25.35 -25.93 -23.15
C PRO A 918 25.76 -25.81 -21.68
N LEU A 919 24.84 -25.44 -20.78
CA LEU A 919 25.10 -25.35 -19.33
C LEU A 919 24.99 -26.71 -18.62
N SER A 920 24.44 -27.72 -19.30
CA SER A 920 24.23 -29.08 -18.75
C SER A 920 25.32 -30.08 -19.13
N THR A 921 26.24 -29.67 -20.00
CA THR A 921 27.49 -30.36 -20.37
C THR A 921 28.66 -29.67 -19.70
#